data_AF-A0A962EFQ4-F1
#
_entry.id   AF-A0A962EFQ4-F1
#
_cell.length_a   1.000
_cell.length_b   1.000
_cell.length_c   1.000
_cell.angle_alpha   90.00
_cell.angle_beta   90.00
_cell.angle_gamma   90.00
#
_symmetry.space_group_name_H-M   'P 1'
#
loop_
_entity.id
_entity.type
_entity.pdbx_description
1 polymer ?
#
loop_
_entity_poly.entity_id
_entity_poly.type
_entity_poly.pdbx_seq_one_letter_code
_entity_poly.pdbx_strand_id
1 'polypeptide(L)'
;MTQASAHAAAWMLAALALTTADECLGLDREFAQAQGRSDFARYPLAVDLPATPGSGKRGLALAQGDVDGDGMPDLVLSLVTAEGEGKLLVYPGNVDYLFPHTAQARARQALSGAPPEAFLAAWPERHIPVAADRMVLVDSDADGRMEVIVGAVGGDSLWRLTAAELRGSGDAQSIALEGTLTALAAGEVGRRDGVDEVVAAVTHDGKASLLLWAGSRRPPTRLALPAPVSALAVGMLNEDPWGDVVWLGAERLGWISGSDRTLSGQEWAMPQSVVAPLMAAPRQLLLYPPSVARGARRGWLLDASGTLHSLEWNAQGLTIAAAAYRRADGLPWPATTAVLGRVSTEALPSLIAGHADGHVEFGLERDSATRLQASNGAAPVAMLAMRLNADALDDLVIVDTGSAIPSVVASAPQASFLVENNSNLPDCAQGDGVCSTDIGMGCGSGGCSLRAALQEAAALPGPDAVNFSIAGGGQSIINSGELVVNAGTSVDATTQPGYAGVPLILLFGNATNGPGLATFGANNLVRGMLVRDYASGIAVCGSGDVIEANITGPYPGTAPANGGNGVGINIGGCNFTQPDQSRIGGTVTAARNYAYGNGFADFAIAATSGCSSSASNTEVLGNYFGFEPDGSVTRTAWYSANICQFNGGSIGGIASGSRNLLAGAAAGSGDPSAMRMSDCCFAAGNLLVLGNRFGAAADGSPTGAVGQGIRQLGRVDALSIGAPGGGNELVGFPGDALLLGGVMSSTSVQGNWVGQLADGSVLANGGSGIYIDHLSNSLPATAPTLSIGGSAAGEGNVIAHQAGAGVLLRGGERSRVRGNSIHGNGGMAIDIQCQDFPGCGSGPTLNDPGDPDGCGHNCANAGQNHPVVTLGGGIFARGTLNSRPASTYTIDLYAAPACPPDGRGDLTLYLGSTVTGTTDANGDVSWSGVIAEVPQGWVLTATATDEAGNTSEPAPCRSSVAGQLLSDGFED
;
A
#
# COMPACT_ATOMS: atom_id res chain seq x y z
N MET A 1 52.36 4.99 -15.77
CA MET A 1 53.72 5.56 -15.78
C MET A 1 53.81 7.07 -16.02
N THR A 2 53.18 8.04 -15.36
CA THR A 2 52.29 7.99 -14.19
C THR A 2 51.91 9.40 -13.72
N GLN A 3 50.81 9.44 -12.96
CA GLN A 3 50.68 10.14 -11.68
C GLN A 3 51.15 11.59 -11.63
N ALA A 4 50.37 12.47 -12.24
CA ALA A 4 50.13 13.82 -11.73
C ALA A 4 48.76 14.33 -12.24
N SER A 5 47.66 13.63 -11.90
CA SER A 5 46.52 14.17 -11.10
C SER A 5 45.50 15.02 -11.88
N ALA A 6 44.31 14.58 -12.31
CA ALA A 6 43.50 13.37 -12.13
C ALA A 6 42.99 12.97 -10.74
N HIS A 7 43.34 13.59 -9.61
CA HIS A 7 42.74 13.17 -8.33
C HIS A 7 42.42 14.27 -7.30
N ALA A 8 42.83 15.53 -7.50
CA ALA A 8 42.69 16.55 -6.47
C ALA A 8 41.50 17.51 -6.68
N ALA A 9 41.48 18.41 -7.67
CA ALA A 9 40.55 19.55 -7.59
C ALA A 9 39.10 19.28 -8.04
N ALA A 10 38.89 18.51 -9.11
CA ALA A 10 37.54 18.18 -9.60
C ALA A 10 36.91 17.01 -8.83
N TRP A 11 37.73 16.20 -8.12
CA TRP A 11 37.25 15.33 -7.05
C TRP A 11 37.07 16.10 -5.73
N MET A 12 37.86 17.12 -5.40
CA MET A 12 37.67 17.88 -4.15
C MET A 12 36.43 18.79 -4.16
N LEU A 13 36.02 19.40 -5.27
CA LEU A 13 34.82 20.26 -5.25
C LEU A 13 33.51 19.50 -5.50
N ALA A 14 33.55 18.32 -6.13
CA ALA A 14 32.40 17.44 -6.29
C ALA A 14 32.31 16.35 -5.19
N ALA A 15 33.41 16.06 -4.49
CA ALA A 15 33.43 15.19 -3.30
C ALA A 15 33.54 15.94 -1.97
N LEU A 16 33.42 17.28 -1.95
CA LEU A 16 33.05 18.04 -0.73
C LEU A 16 31.59 18.53 -0.73
N ALA A 17 30.84 18.36 -1.82
CA ALA A 17 29.41 18.67 -1.87
C ALA A 17 28.50 17.43 -1.74
N LEU A 18 29.12 16.26 -1.54
CA LEU A 18 28.47 14.95 -1.36
C LEU A 18 29.15 14.13 -0.23
N THR A 19 29.96 14.78 0.62
CA THR A 19 30.26 14.28 1.96
C THR A 19 28.98 14.43 2.77
N THR A 20 28.25 13.31 2.81
CA THR A 20 27.26 12.91 3.81
C THR A 20 26.60 14.04 4.60
N ALA A 21 25.28 14.15 4.49
CA ALA A 21 24.46 14.80 5.51
C ALA A 21 24.87 14.36 6.94
N ASP A 22 25.43 13.14 7.13
CA ASP A 22 26.03 12.67 8.39
C ASP A 22 27.28 13.43 8.91
N GLU A 23 28.08 14.11 8.08
CA GLU A 23 29.28 14.83 8.56
C GLU A 23 28.95 16.26 9.04
N CYS A 24 27.93 16.91 8.47
CA CYS A 24 27.34 18.11 9.08
C CYS A 24 26.52 17.77 10.34
N LEU A 25 25.76 16.67 10.32
CA LEU A 25 25.08 16.14 11.51
C LEU A 25 26.08 15.73 12.61
N GLY A 26 27.31 15.33 12.27
CA GLY A 26 28.34 14.94 13.23
C GLY A 26 28.86 16.09 14.10
N LEU A 27 28.97 17.30 13.55
CA LEU A 27 29.38 18.50 14.29
C LEU A 27 28.21 19.18 15.01
N ASP A 28 27.00 19.11 14.45
CA ASP A 28 25.77 19.61 15.11
C ASP A 28 25.32 18.70 16.27
N ARG A 29 25.63 17.39 16.23
CA ARG A 29 25.33 16.43 17.33
C ARG A 29 26.11 16.72 18.61
N GLU A 30 27.40 17.08 18.53
CA GLU A 30 28.19 17.47 19.71
C GLU A 30 27.71 18.80 20.31
N PHE A 31 27.16 19.71 19.48
CA PHE A 31 26.60 20.98 19.91
C PHE A 31 25.17 20.84 20.48
N ALA A 32 24.35 19.94 19.94
CA ALA A 32 22.99 19.61 20.39
C ALA A 32 22.99 18.98 21.80
N GLN A 33 23.94 18.08 22.08
CA GLN A 33 24.16 17.54 23.43
C GLN A 33 24.59 18.62 24.43
N ALA A 34 25.32 19.65 23.98
CA ALA A 34 25.73 20.77 24.83
C ALA A 34 24.56 21.72 25.20
N GLN A 35 23.45 21.71 24.45
CA GLN A 35 22.22 22.46 24.75
C GLN A 35 21.08 21.61 25.35
N GLY A 36 21.26 20.30 25.50
CA GLY A 36 20.29 19.41 26.17
C GLY A 36 19.04 19.05 25.35
N ARG A 37 19.08 19.21 24.01
CA ARG A 37 18.01 18.76 23.10
C ARG A 37 18.41 17.45 22.39
N SER A 38 17.40 16.70 21.93
CA SER A 38 17.53 15.35 21.38
C SER A 38 16.89 15.25 19.99
N ASP A 39 17.41 14.39 19.11
CA ASP A 39 16.82 14.07 17.81
C ASP A 39 15.47 13.32 17.93
N PHE A 40 15.11 12.89 19.14
CA PHE A 40 13.85 12.24 19.47
C PHE A 40 12.77 13.25 19.87
N ALA A 41 11.50 12.94 19.61
CA ALA A 41 10.38 13.67 20.20
C ALA A 41 10.41 13.58 21.74
N ARG A 42 9.72 14.51 22.39
CA ARG A 42 9.40 14.38 23.81
C ARG A 42 8.24 13.42 23.97
N TYR A 43 8.27 12.64 25.04
CA TYR A 43 7.19 11.74 25.41
C TYR A 43 6.86 12.02 26.88
N PRO A 44 5.88 12.90 27.16
CA PRO A 44 5.45 13.23 28.50
C PRO A 44 4.75 12.04 29.19
N LEU A 45 4.23 12.26 30.40
CA LEU A 45 3.67 11.22 31.26
C LEU A 45 2.58 10.38 30.55
N ALA A 46 2.67 9.06 30.73
CA ALA A 46 1.68 8.10 30.24
C ALA A 46 0.29 8.36 30.85
N VAL A 47 -0.76 8.23 30.03
CA VAL A 47 -2.16 8.39 30.43
C VAL A 47 -2.89 7.07 30.26
N ASP A 48 -3.46 6.55 31.34
CA ASP A 48 -4.27 5.33 31.33
C ASP A 48 -5.57 5.53 30.55
N LEU A 49 -5.98 4.53 29.78
CA LEU A 49 -7.25 4.54 29.06
C LEU A 49 -8.46 4.47 30.04
N PRO A 50 -9.58 5.12 29.72
CA PRO A 50 -10.70 5.34 30.65
C PRO A 50 -11.52 4.09 31.01
N ALA A 51 -11.37 2.98 30.27
CA ALA A 51 -12.09 1.75 30.55
C ALA A 51 -11.38 0.92 31.63
N THR A 52 -12.13 0.45 32.63
CA THR A 52 -11.65 -0.51 33.63
C THR A 52 -12.14 -1.91 33.26
N PRO A 53 -11.30 -2.78 32.67
CA PRO A 53 -11.57 -4.20 32.69
C PRO A 53 -11.84 -4.62 34.14
N GLY A 54 -12.80 -5.52 34.35
CA GLY A 54 -13.12 -6.00 35.70
C GLY A 54 -11.88 -6.41 36.50
N SER A 55 -11.85 -6.12 37.80
CA SER A 55 -10.71 -6.40 38.69
C SER A 55 -10.21 -7.85 38.56
N GLY A 56 -8.89 -8.05 38.60
CA GLY A 56 -8.29 -9.39 38.54
C GLY A 56 -7.92 -9.88 37.13
N LYS A 57 -7.88 -8.98 36.14
CA LYS A 57 -7.41 -9.26 34.78
C LYS A 57 -6.01 -8.72 34.55
N ARG A 58 -5.31 -9.25 33.54
CA ARG A 58 -4.03 -8.73 33.05
C ARG A 58 -3.99 -8.81 31.52
N GLY A 59 -3.35 -7.84 30.88
CA GLY A 59 -3.13 -7.85 29.43
C GLY A 59 -2.01 -8.80 29.01
N LEU A 60 -2.15 -9.35 27.80
CA LEU A 60 -1.22 -10.33 27.22
C LEU A 60 -0.60 -9.85 25.91
N ALA A 61 -1.39 -9.23 25.03
CA ALA A 61 -0.96 -8.82 23.70
C ALA A 61 -1.74 -7.58 23.23
N LEU A 62 -1.11 -6.80 22.37
CA LEU A 62 -1.67 -5.63 21.69
C LEU A 62 -1.57 -5.81 20.18
N ALA A 63 -2.52 -5.26 19.45
CA ALA A 63 -2.46 -5.10 18.01
C ALA A 63 -3.29 -3.87 17.59
N GLN A 64 -3.06 -3.38 16.37
CA GLN A 64 -3.85 -2.29 15.78
C GLN A 64 -4.31 -2.61 14.37
N GLY A 65 -5.40 -1.97 13.97
CA GLY A 65 -5.99 -2.03 12.63
C GLY A 65 -7.40 -1.47 12.65
N ASP A 66 -7.92 -1.08 11.50
CA ASP A 66 -9.28 -0.53 11.37
C ASP A 66 -10.32 -1.68 11.41
N VAL A 67 -10.77 -2.02 12.61
CA VAL A 67 -11.69 -3.15 12.84
C VAL A 67 -13.12 -2.71 12.52
N ASP A 68 -13.51 -1.46 12.79
CA ASP A 68 -14.86 -1.00 12.47
C ASP A 68 -15.07 -0.40 11.08
N GLY A 69 -14.01 -0.22 10.31
CA GLY A 69 -14.02 0.21 8.92
C GLY A 69 -14.27 1.71 8.78
N ASP A 70 -13.94 2.51 9.79
CA ASP A 70 -14.12 3.97 9.79
C ASP A 70 -12.91 4.74 9.24
N GLY A 71 -11.83 4.04 8.95
CA GLY A 71 -10.57 4.55 8.43
C GLY A 71 -9.55 4.91 9.51
N MET A 72 -9.88 4.86 10.79
CA MET A 72 -8.93 5.04 11.89
C MET A 72 -8.43 3.68 12.41
N PRO A 73 -7.13 3.52 12.70
CA PRO A 73 -6.66 2.33 13.39
C PRO A 73 -7.25 2.22 14.80
N ASP A 74 -7.87 1.08 15.09
CA ASP A 74 -8.35 0.72 16.42
C ASP A 74 -7.27 -0.02 17.21
N LEU A 75 -7.36 -0.01 18.53
CA LEU A 75 -6.50 -0.79 19.42
C LEU A 75 -7.24 -2.04 19.91
N VAL A 76 -6.65 -3.22 19.71
CA VAL A 76 -7.16 -4.48 20.23
C VAL A 76 -6.25 -4.99 21.35
N LEU A 77 -6.85 -5.32 22.48
CA LEU A 77 -6.19 -5.83 23.68
C LEU A 77 -6.66 -7.25 23.97
N SER A 78 -5.72 -8.18 24.09
CA SER A 78 -5.95 -9.50 24.66
C SER A 78 -5.73 -9.48 26.18
N LEU A 79 -6.68 -10.05 26.92
CA LEU A 79 -6.72 -10.10 28.38
C LEU A 79 -6.85 -11.55 28.86
N VAL A 80 -6.36 -11.81 30.07
CA VAL A 80 -6.65 -13.03 30.82
C VAL A 80 -7.14 -12.71 32.22
N THR A 81 -8.15 -13.45 32.66
CA THR A 81 -8.71 -13.39 34.02
C THR A 81 -7.85 -14.17 35.03
N ALA A 82 -8.11 -14.00 36.32
CA ALA A 82 -7.47 -14.80 37.37
C ALA A 82 -7.78 -16.31 37.24
N GLU A 83 -8.94 -16.65 36.67
CA GLU A 83 -9.40 -18.01 36.40
C GLU A 83 -8.79 -18.61 35.11
N GLY A 84 -8.03 -17.83 34.34
CA GLY A 84 -7.39 -18.27 33.10
C GLY A 84 -8.26 -18.14 31.85
N GLU A 85 -9.47 -17.58 31.96
CA GLU A 85 -10.29 -17.26 30.79
C GLU A 85 -9.72 -16.10 29.98
N GLY A 86 -9.71 -16.23 28.65
CA GLY A 86 -9.34 -15.14 27.75
C GLY A 86 -10.50 -14.19 27.45
N LYS A 87 -10.15 -12.91 27.26
CA LYS A 87 -11.07 -11.86 26.78
C LYS A 87 -10.37 -11.00 25.72
N LEU A 88 -11.14 -10.41 24.81
CA LEU A 88 -10.71 -9.36 23.89
C LEU A 88 -11.45 -8.07 24.20
N LEU A 89 -10.76 -6.94 24.04
CA LEU A 89 -11.30 -5.61 24.19
C LEU A 89 -10.81 -4.73 23.04
N VAL A 90 -11.73 -4.03 22.37
CA VAL A 90 -11.43 -3.11 21.26
C VAL A 90 -11.68 -1.69 21.72
N TYR A 91 -10.70 -0.82 21.50
CA TYR A 91 -10.77 0.63 21.69
C TYR A 91 -10.76 1.28 20.30
N PRO A 92 -11.91 1.79 19.82
CA PRO A 92 -11.94 2.39 18.50
C PRO A 92 -11.10 3.67 18.42
N GLY A 93 -10.40 3.89 17.32
CA GLY A 93 -9.62 5.11 17.11
C GLY A 93 -10.50 6.35 17.11
N ASN A 94 -10.03 7.46 17.69
CA ASN A 94 -10.80 8.71 17.67
C ASN A 94 -10.22 9.71 16.66
N VAL A 95 -10.90 9.87 15.53
CA VAL A 95 -10.50 10.82 14.47
C VAL A 95 -10.38 12.26 14.97
N ASP A 96 -11.12 12.66 16.00
CA ASP A 96 -11.06 14.03 16.55
C ASP A 96 -9.79 14.31 17.31
N TYR A 97 -9.12 13.28 17.82
CA TYR A 97 -7.85 13.45 18.50
C TYR A 97 -6.73 13.76 17.51
N LEU A 98 -6.76 13.10 16.33
CA LEU A 98 -5.83 13.35 15.23
C LEU A 98 -6.13 14.65 14.46
N PHE A 99 -7.43 14.98 14.30
CA PHE A 99 -7.92 16.16 13.58
C PHE A 99 -8.82 17.07 14.47
N PRO A 100 -8.25 17.67 15.54
CA PRO A 100 -9.02 18.39 16.58
C PRO A 100 -9.63 19.71 16.10
N HIS A 101 -9.23 20.21 14.93
CA HIS A 101 -9.63 21.52 14.42
C HIS A 101 -10.75 21.46 13.38
N THR A 102 -11.27 20.27 13.06
CA THR A 102 -12.44 20.13 12.18
C THR A 102 -13.70 20.73 12.81
N ALA A 103 -14.68 21.08 11.98
CA ALA A 103 -15.95 21.62 12.47
C ALA A 103 -16.69 20.62 13.38
N GLN A 104 -16.64 19.33 13.02
CA GLN A 104 -17.25 18.24 13.79
C GLN A 104 -16.55 18.04 15.13
N ALA A 105 -15.21 18.02 15.17
CA ALA A 105 -14.44 17.90 16.41
C ALA A 105 -14.75 19.06 17.37
N ARG A 106 -14.70 20.31 16.88
CA ARG A 106 -15.02 21.49 17.69
C ARG A 106 -16.45 21.49 18.21
N ALA A 107 -17.42 21.03 17.40
CA ALA A 107 -18.81 20.91 17.83
C ALA A 107 -18.96 19.86 18.95
N ARG A 108 -18.31 18.70 18.83
CA ARG A 108 -18.33 17.66 19.87
C ARG A 108 -17.63 18.12 21.15
N GLN A 109 -16.48 18.79 21.04
CA GLN A 109 -15.75 19.35 22.18
C GLN A 109 -16.59 20.43 22.91
N ALA A 110 -17.30 21.29 22.18
CA ALA A 110 -18.18 22.29 22.77
C ALA A 110 -19.36 21.67 23.53
N LEU A 111 -19.83 20.49 23.11
CA LEU A 111 -20.89 19.74 23.79
C LEU A 111 -20.38 18.97 25.01
N SER A 112 -19.19 18.36 24.93
CA SER A 112 -18.61 17.54 26.02
C SER A 112 -17.97 18.38 27.13
N GLY A 113 -17.44 19.56 26.79
CA GLY A 113 -16.64 20.39 27.70
C GLY A 113 -15.25 19.82 28.00
N ALA A 114 -14.82 18.75 27.32
CA ALA A 114 -13.54 18.08 27.50
C ALA A 114 -12.84 17.88 26.14
N PRO A 115 -11.49 17.94 26.08
CA PRO A 115 -10.74 17.62 24.86
C PRO A 115 -11.01 16.16 24.43
N PRO A 116 -10.91 15.84 23.13
CA PRO A 116 -10.99 14.46 22.68
C PRO A 116 -9.85 13.62 23.29
N GLU A 117 -10.12 12.34 23.52
CA GLU A 117 -9.13 11.33 23.90
C GLU A 117 -8.70 10.52 22.67
N ALA A 118 -7.54 9.86 22.72
CA ALA A 118 -6.98 9.10 21.60
C ALA A 118 -7.89 7.98 21.07
N PHE A 119 -8.69 7.39 21.95
CA PHE A 119 -9.65 6.34 21.61
C PHE A 119 -11.05 6.71 22.08
N LEU A 120 -12.04 6.19 21.37
CA LEU A 120 -13.43 6.20 21.79
C LEU A 120 -13.66 5.18 22.92
N ALA A 121 -14.86 5.21 23.49
CA ALA A 121 -15.26 4.23 24.49
C ALA A 121 -15.09 2.79 23.95
N ALA A 122 -14.43 1.96 24.74
CA ALA A 122 -14.18 0.56 24.38
C ALA A 122 -15.49 -0.20 24.14
N TRP A 123 -15.46 -1.14 23.21
CA TRP A 123 -16.56 -2.08 23.01
C TRP A 123 -16.74 -3.01 24.22
N PRO A 124 -17.89 -3.69 24.35
CA PRO A 124 -18.05 -4.72 25.35
C PRO A 124 -16.98 -5.81 25.22
N GLU A 125 -16.42 -6.25 26.35
CA GLU A 125 -15.45 -7.35 26.37
C GLU A 125 -16.04 -8.61 25.71
N ARG A 126 -15.21 -9.30 24.92
CA ARG A 126 -15.60 -10.53 24.22
C ARG A 126 -14.84 -11.71 24.76
N HIS A 127 -15.58 -12.77 25.08
CA HIS A 127 -14.96 -14.00 25.56
C HIS A 127 -14.29 -14.73 24.41
N ILE A 128 -13.09 -15.26 24.68
CA ILE A 128 -12.41 -16.23 23.84
C ILE A 128 -12.00 -17.44 24.68
N PRO A 129 -12.05 -18.67 24.14
CA PRO A 129 -11.81 -19.89 24.94
C PRO A 129 -10.35 -20.11 25.36
N VAL A 130 -9.44 -19.21 24.99
CA VAL A 130 -8.00 -19.33 25.24
C VAL A 130 -7.44 -18.03 25.78
N ALA A 131 -6.47 -18.11 26.68
CA ALA A 131 -5.67 -16.96 27.09
C ALA A 131 -4.68 -16.60 25.96
N ALA A 132 -5.16 -15.82 24.99
CA ALA A 132 -4.42 -15.57 23.76
C ALA A 132 -3.20 -14.68 24.00
N ASP A 133 -2.00 -15.26 23.85
CA ASP A 133 -0.72 -14.57 23.87
C ASP A 133 -0.15 -14.33 22.46
N ARG A 134 -0.89 -14.73 21.42
CA ARG A 134 -0.63 -14.43 20.01
C ARG A 134 -1.86 -13.82 19.38
N MET A 135 -1.68 -12.71 18.68
CA MET A 135 -2.75 -11.97 18.04
C MET A 135 -2.22 -11.30 16.78
N VAL A 136 -3.01 -11.34 15.71
CA VAL A 136 -2.79 -10.60 14.46
C VAL A 136 -4.12 -10.03 14.00
N LEU A 137 -4.07 -8.88 13.34
CA LEU A 137 -5.20 -8.29 12.63
C LEU A 137 -4.93 -8.45 11.13
N VAL A 138 -5.94 -8.89 10.38
CA VAL A 138 -5.79 -9.22 8.95
C VAL A 138 -7.09 -8.91 8.21
N ASP A 139 -7.01 -8.41 6.98
CA ASP A 139 -8.14 -8.39 6.06
C ASP A 139 -8.04 -9.61 5.12
N SER A 140 -8.69 -10.72 5.49
CA SER A 140 -8.54 -12.01 4.79
C SER A 140 -9.57 -12.26 3.69
N ASP A 141 -10.61 -11.44 3.61
CA ASP A 141 -11.66 -11.51 2.60
C ASP A 141 -11.76 -10.27 1.72
N ALA A 142 -10.82 -9.33 1.91
CA ALA A 142 -10.62 -8.13 1.11
C ALA A 142 -11.84 -7.19 1.14
N ASP A 143 -12.52 -7.11 2.29
CA ASP A 143 -13.68 -6.24 2.45
C ASP A 143 -13.30 -4.83 2.98
N GLY A 144 -12.01 -4.62 3.26
CA GLY A 144 -11.45 -3.39 3.79
C GLY A 144 -11.58 -3.24 5.29
N ARG A 145 -12.04 -4.27 6.02
CA ARG A 145 -12.17 -4.29 7.49
C ARG A 145 -11.23 -5.35 8.07
N MET A 146 -10.52 -4.97 9.12
CA MET A 146 -9.60 -5.89 9.77
C MET A 146 -10.35 -6.88 10.66
N GLU A 147 -9.93 -8.14 10.60
CA GLU A 147 -10.41 -9.25 11.42
C GLU A 147 -9.38 -9.59 12.50
N VAL A 148 -9.84 -10.03 13.66
CA VAL A 148 -8.95 -10.40 14.77
C VAL A 148 -8.75 -11.92 14.77
N ILE A 149 -7.51 -12.37 14.64
CA ILE A 149 -7.13 -13.78 14.76
C ILE A 149 -6.22 -13.95 15.96
N VAL A 150 -6.63 -14.83 16.88
CA VAL A 150 -5.92 -15.07 18.15
C VAL A 150 -5.61 -16.54 18.37
N GLY A 151 -4.56 -16.80 19.12
CA GLY A 151 -4.15 -18.13 19.55
C GLY A 151 -3.34 -18.09 20.83
N ALA A 152 -3.16 -19.26 21.45
CA ALA A 152 -2.29 -19.44 22.60
C ALA A 152 -1.15 -20.39 22.24
N VAL A 153 0.09 -20.07 22.62
CA VAL A 153 1.21 -21.00 22.48
C VAL A 153 0.90 -22.32 23.22
N GLY A 154 1.10 -23.44 22.54
CA GLY A 154 0.74 -24.77 23.01
C GLY A 154 -0.71 -25.17 22.75
N GLY A 155 -1.57 -24.25 22.32
CA GLY A 155 -2.94 -24.52 21.90
C GLY A 155 -3.02 -25.15 20.51
N ASP A 156 -4.12 -25.84 20.21
CA ASP A 156 -4.35 -26.59 18.96
C ASP A 156 -5.35 -25.89 18.03
N SER A 157 -5.69 -24.64 18.30
CA SER A 157 -6.71 -23.89 17.56
C SER A 157 -6.36 -22.41 17.50
N LEU A 158 -6.68 -21.77 16.37
CA LEU A 158 -6.82 -20.32 16.24
C LEU A 158 -8.30 -19.94 16.34
N TRP A 159 -8.58 -18.70 16.71
CA TRP A 159 -9.92 -18.14 16.78
C TRP A 159 -9.99 -16.86 15.97
N ARG A 160 -10.88 -16.80 15.00
CA ARG A 160 -11.16 -15.63 14.14
C ARG A 160 -12.43 -14.93 14.61
N LEU A 161 -12.38 -13.60 14.67
CA LEU A 161 -13.51 -12.75 15.00
C LEU A 161 -13.59 -11.56 14.04
N THR A 162 -14.75 -11.40 13.42
CA THR A 162 -15.13 -10.20 12.66
C THR A 162 -15.52 -9.05 13.59
N ALA A 163 -15.61 -7.82 13.06
CA ALA A 163 -16.15 -6.67 13.79
C ALA A 163 -17.54 -6.93 14.39
N ALA A 164 -18.40 -7.64 13.66
CA ALA A 164 -19.76 -7.95 14.10
C ALA A 164 -19.75 -8.92 15.30
N GLU A 165 -18.95 -9.99 15.22
CA GLU A 165 -18.75 -10.94 16.33
C GLU A 165 -18.08 -10.25 17.54
N LEU A 166 -17.17 -9.31 17.31
CA LEU A 166 -16.58 -8.48 18.37
C LEU A 166 -17.58 -7.54 19.04
N ARG A 167 -18.67 -7.18 18.35
CA ARG A 167 -19.74 -6.32 18.91
C ARG A 167 -20.89 -7.08 19.57
N GLY A 168 -21.00 -8.40 19.40
CA GLY A 168 -22.10 -9.15 20.00
C GLY A 168 -22.78 -10.19 19.13
N SER A 169 -22.61 -10.15 17.80
CA SER A 169 -23.56 -10.79 16.87
C SER A 169 -23.27 -12.26 16.54
N GLY A 170 -22.51 -12.97 17.38
CA GLY A 170 -22.09 -14.34 17.15
C GLY A 170 -20.94 -14.75 18.07
N ASP A 171 -20.46 -15.96 17.88
CA ASP A 171 -19.32 -16.55 18.59
C ASP A 171 -18.07 -16.56 17.71
N ALA A 172 -16.89 -16.61 18.33
CA ALA A 172 -15.62 -16.71 17.61
C ALA A 172 -15.54 -18.01 16.78
N GLN A 173 -15.01 -17.92 15.58
CA GLN A 173 -14.85 -19.06 14.68
C GLN A 173 -13.54 -19.79 14.96
N SER A 174 -13.61 -21.07 15.32
CA SER A 174 -12.43 -21.90 15.57
C SER A 174 -11.81 -22.41 14.27
N ILE A 175 -10.50 -22.27 14.13
CA ILE A 175 -9.69 -22.87 13.06
C ILE A 175 -8.77 -23.90 13.72
N ALA A 176 -9.08 -25.19 13.53
CA ALA A 176 -8.29 -26.27 14.11
C ALA A 176 -6.90 -26.32 13.49
N LEU A 177 -5.89 -26.54 14.34
CA LEU A 177 -4.50 -26.73 13.94
C LEU A 177 -4.14 -28.21 14.06
N GLU A 178 -3.49 -28.72 13.02
CA GLU A 178 -2.85 -30.04 13.04
C GLU A 178 -1.48 -29.95 13.74
N GLY A 179 -1.52 -29.81 15.07
CA GLY A 179 -0.37 -29.58 15.94
C GLY A 179 -0.63 -28.45 16.96
N THR A 180 0.34 -28.17 17.82
CA THR A 180 0.25 -27.06 18.77
C THR A 180 0.94 -25.81 18.24
N LEU A 181 0.29 -24.65 18.37
CA LEU A 181 0.79 -23.35 17.96
C LEU A 181 2.07 -22.97 18.71
N THR A 182 3.03 -22.39 18.01
CA THR A 182 4.27 -21.87 18.63
C THR A 182 4.56 -20.41 18.27
N ALA A 183 4.16 -19.96 17.08
CA ALA A 183 4.24 -18.57 16.65
C ALA A 183 3.13 -18.25 15.64
N LEU A 184 2.76 -16.98 15.53
CA LEU A 184 1.73 -16.47 14.63
C LEU A 184 2.20 -15.12 14.06
N ALA A 185 2.01 -14.92 12.77
CA ALA A 185 2.24 -13.66 12.07
C ALA A 185 1.19 -13.51 10.96
N ALA A 186 1.04 -12.29 10.47
CA ALA A 186 0.24 -12.01 9.29
C ALA A 186 0.94 -10.95 8.43
N GLY A 187 0.59 -10.92 7.15
CA GLY A 187 1.03 -9.94 6.19
C GLY A 187 0.95 -10.48 4.77
N GLU A 188 1.15 -9.62 3.78
CA GLU A 188 1.23 -10.01 2.36
C GLU A 188 2.52 -10.81 2.10
N VAL A 189 2.41 -12.13 2.02
CA VAL A 189 3.49 -13.06 1.66
C VAL A 189 3.27 -13.65 0.26
N GLY A 190 2.01 -13.73 -0.14
CA GLY A 190 1.60 -14.13 -1.48
C GLY A 190 1.71 -12.97 -2.46
N ARG A 191 0.67 -12.79 -3.27
CA ARG A 191 0.63 -11.67 -4.19
C ARG A 191 0.39 -10.39 -3.41
N ARG A 192 1.08 -9.32 -3.79
CA ARG A 192 0.84 -7.98 -3.25
C ARG A 192 -0.45 -7.39 -3.84
N ASP A 193 -1.58 -7.66 -3.20
CA ASP A 193 -2.92 -7.34 -3.67
C ASP A 193 -3.80 -6.65 -2.59
N GLY A 194 -3.22 -6.34 -1.44
CA GLY A 194 -3.85 -5.75 -0.27
C GLY A 194 -4.34 -6.78 0.74
N VAL A 195 -4.36 -8.08 0.40
CA VAL A 195 -4.96 -9.12 1.23
C VAL A 195 -3.88 -9.80 2.07
N ASP A 196 -4.02 -9.72 3.40
CA ASP A 196 -3.05 -10.31 4.32
C ASP A 196 -3.19 -11.83 4.39
N GLU A 197 -2.06 -12.54 4.35
CA GLU A 197 -2.01 -13.95 4.69
C GLU A 197 -1.74 -14.20 6.16
N VAL A 198 -2.37 -15.24 6.69
CA VAL A 198 -2.09 -15.73 8.05
C VAL A 198 -1.01 -16.79 7.97
N VAL A 199 0.02 -16.67 8.81
CA VAL A 199 1.11 -17.64 8.91
C VAL A 199 1.21 -18.13 10.36
N ALA A 200 0.97 -19.41 10.58
CA ALA A 200 1.11 -20.05 11.88
C ALA A 200 2.23 -21.09 11.87
N ALA A 201 3.11 -21.04 12.87
CA ALA A 201 4.06 -22.11 13.13
C ALA A 201 3.47 -23.10 14.13
N VAL A 202 3.54 -24.39 13.80
CA VAL A 202 2.99 -25.48 14.61
C VAL A 202 4.03 -26.59 14.84
N THR A 203 3.88 -27.30 15.95
CA THR A 203 4.64 -28.54 16.23
C THR A 203 3.67 -29.71 16.40
N HIS A 204 3.95 -30.83 15.73
CA HIS A 204 3.20 -32.08 15.83
C HIS A 204 4.18 -33.26 15.87
N ASP A 205 4.10 -34.10 16.90
CA ASP A 205 5.01 -35.24 17.11
C ASP A 205 6.51 -34.86 17.02
N GLY A 206 6.87 -33.69 17.54
CA GLY A 206 8.23 -33.15 17.51
C GLY A 206 8.70 -32.63 16.15
N LYS A 207 7.83 -32.64 15.12
CA LYS A 207 8.10 -32.04 13.80
C LYS A 207 7.48 -30.65 13.72
N ALA A 208 8.23 -29.71 13.16
CA ALA A 208 7.79 -28.34 12.99
C ALA A 208 7.26 -28.10 11.57
N SER A 209 6.25 -27.24 11.43
CA SER A 209 5.73 -26.80 10.13
C SER A 209 5.19 -25.37 10.20
N LEU A 210 5.18 -24.68 9.07
CA LEU A 210 4.34 -23.51 8.87
C LEU A 210 3.03 -23.90 8.17
N LEU A 211 1.95 -23.27 8.57
CA LEU A 211 0.63 -23.29 7.94
C LEU A 211 0.33 -21.90 7.41
N LEU A 212 0.00 -21.80 6.13
CA LEU A 212 -0.14 -20.53 5.42
C LEU A 212 -1.48 -20.46 4.71
N TRP A 213 -2.33 -19.52 5.14
CA TRP A 213 -3.67 -19.32 4.58
C TRP A 213 -3.67 -18.11 3.64
N ALA A 214 -3.87 -18.38 2.35
CA ALA A 214 -4.13 -17.35 1.33
C ALA A 214 -5.65 -17.05 1.29
N GLY A 215 -6.09 -16.25 2.26
CA GLY A 215 -7.50 -15.90 2.49
C GLY A 215 -8.33 -16.97 3.22
N SER A 216 -9.51 -16.58 3.69
CA SER A 216 -10.36 -17.37 4.62
C SER A 216 -10.99 -18.66 4.04
N ARG A 217 -10.89 -18.90 2.73
CA ARG A 217 -11.66 -19.96 2.03
C ARG A 217 -10.84 -21.11 1.46
N ARG A 218 -9.52 -21.12 1.65
CA ARG A 218 -8.63 -22.18 1.15
C ARG A 218 -7.99 -22.96 2.32
N PRO A 219 -7.78 -24.28 2.18
CA PRO A 219 -6.98 -25.03 3.14
C PRO A 219 -5.55 -24.45 3.19
N PRO A 220 -4.89 -24.46 4.35
CA PRO A 220 -3.55 -23.92 4.46
C PRO A 220 -2.54 -24.72 3.65
N THR A 221 -1.58 -24.01 3.07
CA THR A 221 -0.37 -24.66 2.54
C THR A 221 0.52 -25.01 3.72
N ARG A 222 1.03 -26.25 3.75
CA ARG A 222 1.92 -26.73 4.81
C ARG A 222 3.35 -26.79 4.32
N LEU A 223 4.26 -26.14 5.03
CA LEU A 223 5.70 -26.17 4.76
C LEU A 223 6.44 -26.79 5.93
N ALA A 224 7.14 -27.90 5.71
CA ALA A 224 7.91 -28.57 6.75
C ALA A 224 9.16 -27.75 7.14
N LEU A 225 9.46 -27.67 8.43
CA LEU A 225 10.59 -26.92 8.96
C LEU A 225 11.60 -27.83 9.66
N PRO A 226 12.90 -27.47 9.64
CA PRO A 226 13.95 -28.30 10.23
C PRO A 226 14.05 -28.17 11.77
N ALA A 227 13.35 -27.22 12.38
CA ALA A 227 13.35 -26.99 13.82
C ALA A 227 12.05 -26.32 14.30
N PRO A 228 11.61 -26.54 15.56
CA PRO A 228 10.52 -25.80 16.18
C PRO A 228 10.78 -24.29 16.18
N VAL A 229 9.75 -23.51 15.83
CA VAL A 229 9.81 -22.05 15.71
C VAL A 229 9.31 -21.40 16.98
N SER A 230 10.00 -20.39 17.49
CA SER A 230 9.55 -19.60 18.66
C SER A 230 9.19 -18.16 18.31
N ALA A 231 9.64 -17.64 17.15
CA ALA A 231 9.28 -16.32 16.66
C ALA A 231 9.14 -16.33 15.12
N LEU A 232 8.22 -15.51 14.62
CA LEU A 232 7.83 -15.42 13.23
C LEU A 232 7.56 -13.96 12.89
N ALA A 233 7.94 -13.51 11.71
CA ALA A 233 7.59 -12.20 11.16
C ALA A 233 7.40 -12.30 9.65
N VAL A 234 6.56 -11.42 9.11
CA VAL A 234 6.37 -11.23 7.67
C VAL A 234 6.89 -9.85 7.32
N GLY A 235 7.62 -9.72 6.23
CA GLY A 235 8.14 -8.45 5.73
C GLY A 235 9.03 -8.63 4.51
N MET A 236 9.33 -7.57 3.78
CA MET A 236 10.17 -7.66 2.58
C MET A 236 11.65 -7.66 2.97
N LEU A 237 12.38 -8.70 2.59
CA LEU A 237 13.81 -8.87 2.87
C LEU A 237 14.69 -8.81 1.62
N ASN A 238 14.09 -8.99 0.45
CA ASN A 238 14.79 -8.97 -0.82
C ASN A 238 14.20 -7.88 -1.75
N GLU A 239 14.69 -7.83 -3.00
CA GLU A 239 14.27 -6.81 -3.99
C GLU A 239 13.05 -7.25 -4.83
N ASP A 240 12.46 -8.40 -4.50
CA ASP A 240 11.29 -8.91 -5.20
C ASP A 240 10.00 -8.27 -4.64
N PRO A 241 8.87 -8.38 -5.37
CA PRO A 241 7.62 -7.73 -4.99
C PRO A 241 6.86 -8.36 -3.82
N TRP A 242 7.33 -9.47 -3.27
CA TRP A 242 6.55 -10.30 -2.36
C TRP A 242 7.10 -10.18 -0.93
N GLY A 243 6.22 -10.24 0.08
CA GLY A 243 6.71 -10.33 1.46
C GLY A 243 7.36 -11.68 1.70
N ASP A 244 8.44 -11.69 2.47
CA ASP A 244 9.09 -12.91 2.92
C ASP A 244 8.59 -13.29 4.31
N VAL A 245 8.57 -14.59 4.62
CA VAL A 245 8.39 -15.08 5.98
C VAL A 245 9.75 -15.32 6.61
N VAL A 246 10.03 -14.71 7.75
CA VAL A 246 11.20 -15.04 8.58
C VAL A 246 10.75 -15.82 9.79
N TRP A 247 11.43 -16.93 10.05
CA TRP A 247 11.19 -17.76 11.21
C TRP A 247 12.49 -18.01 11.97
N LEU A 248 12.33 -18.15 13.29
CA LEU A 248 13.42 -18.42 14.21
C LEU A 248 13.11 -19.66 15.03
N GLY A 249 14.02 -20.63 14.95
CA GLY A 249 14.07 -21.79 15.84
C GLY A 249 15.28 -21.72 16.78
N ALA A 250 15.37 -22.67 17.72
CA ALA A 250 16.36 -22.63 18.80
C ALA A 250 17.82 -22.43 18.35
N GLU A 251 18.22 -23.00 17.20
CA GLU A 251 19.59 -22.87 16.65
C GLU A 251 19.60 -22.43 15.18
N ARG A 252 18.46 -21.98 14.64
CA ARG A 252 18.35 -21.68 13.21
C ARG A 252 17.54 -20.42 12.96
N LEU A 253 18.05 -19.63 12.02
CA LEU A 253 17.35 -18.52 11.40
C LEU A 253 17.02 -18.96 9.97
N GLY A 254 15.76 -18.87 9.59
CA GLY A 254 15.33 -19.23 8.25
C GLY A 254 14.32 -18.27 7.68
N TRP A 255 14.14 -18.37 6.37
CA TRP A 255 13.24 -17.54 5.61
C TRP A 255 12.57 -18.34 4.49
N ILE A 256 11.44 -17.84 4.02
CA ILE A 256 10.73 -18.30 2.84
C ILE A 256 10.46 -17.07 2.01
N SER A 257 10.89 -17.08 0.75
CA SER A 257 10.55 -16.01 -0.15
C SER A 257 9.13 -16.13 -0.65
N GLY A 258 8.44 -15.00 -0.61
CA GLY A 258 7.09 -14.87 -1.13
C GLY A 258 7.06 -15.12 -2.63
N SER A 259 5.88 -15.42 -3.15
CA SER A 259 5.67 -15.57 -4.58
C SER A 259 4.21 -15.39 -4.97
N ASP A 260 3.99 -14.90 -6.19
CA ASP A 260 2.66 -14.93 -6.80
C ASP A 260 2.38 -16.34 -7.37
N ARG A 261 1.52 -17.08 -6.67
CA ARG A 261 1.07 -18.41 -7.08
C ARG A 261 0.26 -18.41 -8.39
N THR A 262 -0.43 -17.32 -8.68
CA THR A 262 -1.30 -17.19 -9.85
C THR A 262 -0.51 -16.93 -11.13
N LEU A 263 0.65 -16.27 -11.02
CA LEU A 263 1.57 -16.00 -12.13
C LEU A 263 2.61 -17.11 -12.33
N SER A 264 3.15 -17.66 -11.24
CA SER A 264 4.27 -18.63 -11.32
C SER A 264 3.84 -20.09 -11.51
N GLY A 265 2.60 -20.44 -11.13
CA GLY A 265 2.15 -21.83 -11.05
C GLY A 265 2.96 -22.71 -10.07
N GLN A 266 3.90 -22.11 -9.32
CA GLN A 266 4.80 -22.82 -8.41
C GLN A 266 4.25 -22.82 -6.98
N GLU A 267 4.50 -23.91 -6.26
CA GLU A 267 4.35 -23.92 -4.80
C GLU A 267 5.37 -22.96 -4.18
N TRP A 268 5.09 -22.50 -2.96
CA TRP A 268 6.00 -21.61 -2.23
C TRP A 268 7.39 -22.21 -2.13
N ALA A 269 8.41 -21.37 -2.21
CA ALA A 269 9.80 -21.82 -2.20
C ALA A 269 10.09 -22.65 -0.94
N MET A 270 10.93 -23.68 -1.10
CA MET A 270 11.39 -24.49 0.04
C MET A 270 12.06 -23.59 1.08
N PRO A 271 11.74 -23.74 2.39
CA PRO A 271 12.33 -22.91 3.44
C PRO A 271 13.86 -22.96 3.44
N GLN A 272 14.50 -21.80 3.36
CA GLN A 272 15.94 -21.66 3.49
C GLN A 272 16.31 -21.40 4.95
N SER A 273 17.51 -21.81 5.39
CA SER A 273 17.97 -21.52 6.75
C SER A 273 19.48 -21.60 6.91
N VAL A 274 19.99 -20.85 7.88
CA VAL A 274 21.36 -20.88 8.37
C VAL A 274 21.39 -21.24 9.86
N VAL A 275 22.51 -21.75 10.34
CA VAL A 275 22.71 -21.96 11.79
C VAL A 275 22.88 -20.59 12.44
N ALA A 276 22.07 -20.31 13.45
CA ALA A 276 22.09 -19.07 14.22
C ALA A 276 22.94 -19.29 15.49
N PRO A 277 24.01 -18.51 15.71
CA PRO A 277 24.88 -18.65 16.89
C PRO A 277 24.24 -18.00 18.13
N LEU A 278 23.01 -18.38 18.47
CA LEU A 278 22.26 -17.81 19.59
C LEU A 278 22.65 -18.47 20.92
N MET A 279 22.83 -17.66 21.94
CA MET A 279 23.14 -18.10 23.31
C MET A 279 21.88 -18.39 24.14
N ALA A 280 20.70 -17.98 23.66
CA ALA A 280 19.39 -18.16 24.30
C ALA A 280 18.27 -18.29 23.25
N ALA A 281 17.11 -18.83 23.67
CA ALA A 281 15.98 -19.05 22.76
C ALA A 281 15.39 -17.72 22.23
N PRO A 282 14.97 -17.64 20.95
CA PRO A 282 14.35 -16.45 20.37
C PRO A 282 12.99 -16.12 21.03
N ARG A 283 12.70 -14.84 21.27
CA ARG A 283 11.39 -14.36 21.80
C ARG A 283 10.59 -13.54 20.79
N GLN A 284 11.19 -12.53 20.18
CA GLN A 284 10.52 -11.63 19.24
C GLN A 284 11.41 -11.36 18.04
N LEU A 285 10.76 -11.13 16.90
CA LEU A 285 11.38 -10.79 15.64
C LEU A 285 10.73 -9.53 15.10
N LEU A 286 11.54 -8.54 14.77
CA LEU A 286 11.11 -7.25 14.23
C LEU A 286 11.82 -7.03 12.90
N LEU A 287 11.07 -6.75 11.84
CA LEU A 287 11.63 -6.45 10.53
C LEU A 287 11.39 -4.97 10.23
N TYR A 288 12.40 -4.31 9.69
CA TYR A 288 12.21 -2.96 9.19
C TYR A 288 11.26 -2.98 7.99
N PRO A 289 10.40 -1.95 7.83
CA PRO A 289 9.66 -1.79 6.59
C PRO A 289 10.64 -1.60 5.42
N PRO A 290 10.25 -1.99 4.20
CA PRO A 290 11.13 -1.96 3.03
C PRO A 290 11.64 -0.53 2.81
N SER A 291 12.94 -0.35 2.63
CA SER A 291 13.51 0.98 2.38
C SER A 291 14.66 0.95 1.36
N VAL A 292 14.64 1.92 0.44
CA VAL A 292 15.68 2.10 -0.59
C VAL A 292 16.82 2.97 -0.07
N ALA A 293 16.56 3.86 0.90
CA ALA A 293 17.48 4.91 1.33
C ALA A 293 18.78 4.42 2.01
N ARG A 294 18.88 3.14 2.40
CA ARG A 294 20.09 2.59 3.06
C ARG A 294 20.52 1.19 2.61
N GLY A 295 19.83 0.55 1.66
CA GLY A 295 20.00 -0.89 1.42
C GLY A 295 19.80 -1.72 2.70
N ALA A 296 19.08 -1.17 3.68
CA ALA A 296 18.95 -1.70 5.03
C ALA A 296 17.91 -2.81 5.06
N ARG A 297 18.31 -3.97 4.53
CA ARG A 297 17.61 -5.24 4.76
C ARG A 297 17.93 -5.72 6.18
N ARG A 298 17.37 -5.03 7.16
CA ARG A 298 17.71 -5.16 8.57
C ARG A 298 16.50 -5.56 9.40
N GLY A 299 16.78 -6.14 10.54
CA GLY A 299 15.78 -6.43 11.56
C GLY A 299 16.41 -6.56 12.92
N TRP A 300 15.59 -6.88 13.90
CA TRP A 300 16.00 -7.08 15.29
C TRP A 300 15.43 -8.39 15.82
N LEU A 301 16.27 -9.05 16.61
CA LEU A 301 15.92 -10.24 17.34
C LEU A 301 16.09 -9.97 18.83
N LEU A 302 14.99 -10.12 19.58
CA LEU A 302 15.02 -10.19 21.04
C LEU A 302 15.07 -11.65 21.49
N ASP A 303 16.09 -12.03 22.25
CA ASP A 303 16.20 -13.37 22.82
C ASP A 303 15.64 -13.49 24.25
N ALA A 304 15.59 -14.72 24.78
CA ALA A 304 15.04 -15.01 26.09
C ALA A 304 15.86 -14.47 27.27
N SER A 305 17.12 -14.09 27.04
CA SER A 305 17.94 -13.38 28.04
C SER A 305 17.61 -11.89 28.11
N GLY A 306 16.81 -11.38 27.16
CA GLY A 306 16.51 -9.97 26.99
C GLY A 306 17.53 -9.23 26.13
N THR A 307 18.41 -9.96 25.44
CA THR A 307 19.43 -9.36 24.58
C THR A 307 18.85 -9.10 23.19
N LEU A 308 19.13 -7.91 22.64
CA LEU A 308 18.78 -7.51 21.28
C LEU A 308 19.96 -7.72 20.33
N HIS A 309 19.71 -8.42 19.23
CA HIS A 309 20.67 -8.72 18.17
C HIS A 309 20.18 -8.11 16.85
N SER A 310 21.05 -7.47 16.09
CA SER A 310 20.68 -7.01 14.75
C SER A 310 20.73 -8.15 13.74
N LEU A 311 19.80 -8.09 12.79
CA LEU A 311 19.69 -8.98 11.65
C LEU A 311 20.09 -8.20 10.39
N GLU A 312 20.85 -8.83 9.52
CA GLU A 312 21.31 -8.24 8.27
C GLU A 312 21.18 -9.25 7.14
N TRP A 313 20.56 -8.85 6.03
CA TRP A 313 20.54 -9.63 4.80
C TRP A 313 21.71 -9.25 3.90
N ASN A 314 22.48 -10.23 3.46
CA ASN A 314 23.61 -10.07 2.56
C ASN A 314 23.52 -11.03 1.36
N ALA A 315 24.55 -11.06 0.51
CA ALA A 315 24.60 -11.92 -0.68
C ALA A 315 24.53 -13.42 -0.36
N GLN A 316 24.79 -13.82 0.89
CA GLN A 316 24.73 -15.19 1.39
C GLN A 316 23.42 -15.51 2.15
N GLY A 317 22.48 -14.56 2.22
CA GLY A 317 21.21 -14.68 2.93
C GLY A 317 21.15 -13.86 4.22
N LEU A 318 20.21 -14.19 5.11
CA LEU A 318 20.01 -13.51 6.39
C LEU A 318 21.01 -14.00 7.44
N THR A 319 21.71 -13.07 8.11
CA THR A 319 22.65 -13.35 9.19
C THR A 319 22.36 -12.54 10.45
N ILE A 320 22.81 -13.05 11.59
CA ILE A 320 22.77 -12.34 12.88
C ILE A 320 24.12 -11.68 13.08
N ALA A 321 24.15 -10.37 13.31
CA ALA A 321 25.39 -9.65 13.57
C ALA A 321 25.97 -10.05 14.94
N ALA A 322 27.30 -9.99 15.07
CA ALA A 322 28.00 -10.39 16.30
C ALA A 322 27.80 -9.44 17.50
N ALA A 323 27.24 -8.24 17.27
CA ALA A 323 27.06 -7.22 18.30
C ALA A 323 25.65 -7.31 18.93
N ALA A 324 25.59 -7.81 20.15
CA ALA A 324 24.46 -7.62 21.05
C ALA A 324 24.43 -6.16 21.55
N TYR A 325 23.27 -5.51 21.58
CA TYR A 325 23.16 -4.19 22.19
C TYR A 325 23.41 -4.27 23.71
N ARG A 326 24.25 -3.38 24.23
CA ARG A 326 24.66 -3.33 25.64
C ARG A 326 24.58 -1.91 26.17
N ARG A 327 24.38 -1.78 27.48
CA ARG A 327 24.55 -0.53 28.22
C ARG A 327 25.93 0.08 27.98
N ALA A 328 26.05 1.39 28.24
CA ALA A 328 27.32 2.10 28.28
C ALA A 328 28.34 1.50 29.29
N ASP A 329 27.87 0.71 30.27
CA ASP A 329 28.70 -0.05 31.22
C ASP A 329 29.09 -1.47 30.74
N GLY A 330 28.68 -1.87 29.53
CA GLY A 330 29.00 -3.16 28.91
C GLY A 330 28.12 -4.34 29.33
N LEU A 331 27.07 -4.13 30.12
CA LEU A 331 26.09 -5.16 30.51
C LEU A 331 24.85 -5.14 29.60
N PRO A 332 24.21 -6.27 29.30
CA PRO A 332 22.95 -6.29 28.55
C PRO A 332 21.82 -5.63 29.37
N TRP A 333 20.99 -4.83 28.70
CA TRP A 333 19.68 -4.46 29.24
C TRP A 333 18.75 -5.67 29.08
N PRO A 334 18.13 -6.22 30.14
CA PRO A 334 17.17 -7.31 29.98
C PRO A 334 15.83 -6.75 29.48
N ALA A 335 15.70 -6.57 28.17
CA ALA A 335 14.45 -6.16 27.54
C ALA A 335 13.38 -7.27 27.68
N THR A 336 12.15 -6.85 27.95
CA THR A 336 10.98 -7.75 28.05
C THR A 336 10.19 -7.81 26.74
N THR A 337 10.15 -6.70 26.01
CA THR A 337 9.50 -6.57 24.70
C THR A 337 10.17 -5.44 23.91
N ALA A 338 10.05 -5.46 22.59
CA ALA A 338 10.51 -4.37 21.74
C ALA A 338 9.57 -4.14 20.55
N VAL A 339 9.59 -2.93 20.00
CA VAL A 339 8.87 -2.52 18.78
C VAL A 339 9.73 -1.59 17.94
N LEU A 340 9.36 -1.40 16.68
CA LEU A 340 9.90 -0.36 15.79
C LEU A 340 8.88 0.77 15.66
N GLY A 341 9.32 2.03 15.71
CA GLY A 341 8.44 3.18 15.53
C GLY A 341 9.17 4.45 15.07
N ARG A 342 8.46 5.32 14.34
CA ARG A 342 8.94 6.64 13.88
C ARG A 342 8.88 7.66 15.02
N VAL A 343 9.94 7.72 15.81
CA VAL A 343 9.96 8.50 17.06
C VAL A 343 11.02 9.62 17.08
N SER A 344 11.67 9.85 15.93
CA SER A 344 12.79 10.77 15.75
C SER A 344 12.76 11.42 14.37
N THR A 345 13.72 12.29 14.09
CA THR A 345 13.91 12.94 12.77
C THR A 345 14.58 12.05 11.72
N GLU A 346 14.71 10.74 11.98
CA GLU A 346 15.39 9.78 11.12
C GLU A 346 14.44 9.10 10.11
N ALA A 347 14.96 8.80 8.92
CA ALA A 347 14.16 8.18 7.85
C ALA A 347 13.66 6.77 8.18
N LEU A 348 14.46 5.99 8.90
CA LEU A 348 14.09 4.66 9.36
C LEU A 348 13.45 4.74 10.75
N PRO A 349 12.46 3.88 11.05
CA PRO A 349 11.97 3.69 12.40
C PRO A 349 13.11 3.44 13.40
N SER A 350 12.90 3.80 14.66
CA SER A 350 13.85 3.50 15.74
C SER A 350 13.40 2.25 16.51
N LEU A 351 14.36 1.49 17.02
CA LEU A 351 14.10 0.43 17.98
C LEU A 351 13.74 1.02 19.35
N ILE A 352 12.63 0.54 19.92
CA ILE A 352 12.11 0.93 21.22
C ILE A 352 11.98 -0.34 22.06
N ALA A 353 12.60 -0.40 23.24
CA ALA A 353 12.50 -1.56 24.12
C ALA A 353 11.91 -1.21 25.49
N GLY A 354 11.05 -2.09 25.98
CA GLY A 354 10.59 -2.11 27.36
C GLY A 354 11.50 -3.00 28.20
N HIS A 355 11.79 -2.58 29.43
CA HIS A 355 12.75 -3.24 30.31
C HIS A 355 12.10 -3.79 31.58
N ALA A 356 12.75 -4.81 32.16
CA ALA A 356 12.30 -5.45 33.39
C ALA A 356 12.21 -4.51 34.62
N ASP A 357 12.90 -3.38 34.58
CA ASP A 357 12.85 -2.34 35.63
C ASP A 357 11.79 -1.26 35.36
N GLY A 358 10.88 -1.50 34.41
CA GLY A 358 9.75 -0.63 34.11
C GLY A 358 10.10 0.63 33.32
N HIS A 359 11.25 0.64 32.63
CA HIS A 359 11.61 1.74 31.73
C HIS A 359 11.38 1.36 30.27
N VAL A 360 11.18 2.39 29.46
CA VAL A 360 11.17 2.30 28.00
C VAL A 360 12.33 3.13 27.46
N GLU A 361 13.11 2.54 26.57
CA GLU A 361 14.29 3.18 25.98
C GLU A 361 14.16 3.25 24.45
N PHE A 362 14.49 4.42 23.90
CA PHE A 362 14.37 4.75 22.49
C PHE A 362 15.75 4.86 21.86
N GLY A 363 15.88 4.42 20.61
CA GLY A 363 17.08 4.71 19.84
C GLY A 363 18.28 3.85 20.20
N LEU A 364 18.03 2.61 20.61
CA LEU A 364 19.02 1.59 21.02
C LEU A 364 20.01 1.20 19.92
N GLU A 365 20.04 1.87 18.76
CA GLU A 365 21.11 1.67 17.77
C GLU A 365 22.27 2.65 17.99
N ARG A 366 22.18 3.55 18.98
CA ARG A 366 23.04 4.74 19.11
C ARG A 366 23.48 5.01 20.55
N ASP A 367 24.56 5.78 20.71
CA ASP A 367 25.11 6.24 22.00
C ASP A 367 24.26 7.32 22.69
N SER A 368 23.09 7.66 22.13
CA SER A 368 22.18 8.74 22.58
C SER A 368 20.79 8.19 22.91
N ALA A 369 20.72 7.17 23.77
CA ALA A 369 19.44 6.58 24.15
C ALA A 369 18.63 7.53 25.04
N THR A 370 17.38 7.79 24.66
CA THR A 370 16.44 8.55 25.51
C THR A 370 15.67 7.55 26.36
N ARG A 371 15.69 7.72 27.69
CA ARG A 371 15.03 6.83 28.64
C ARG A 371 13.79 7.48 29.23
N LEU A 372 12.65 6.80 29.11
CA LEU A 372 11.41 7.14 29.77
C LEU A 372 11.10 6.12 30.87
N GLN A 373 10.45 6.59 31.94
CA GLN A 373 9.87 5.69 32.93
C GLN A 373 8.45 5.33 32.47
N ALA A 374 8.11 4.04 32.40
CA ALA A 374 6.77 3.59 32.04
C ALA A 374 5.73 4.02 33.10
N SER A 375 4.46 4.05 32.69
CA SER A 375 3.31 4.62 33.39
C SER A 375 3.27 4.36 34.91
N ASN A 376 3.58 3.13 35.33
CA ASN A 376 3.44 2.64 36.69
C ASN A 376 4.72 2.03 37.28
N GLY A 377 5.86 2.11 36.56
CA GLY A 377 7.15 1.55 36.99
C GLY A 377 7.25 0.02 36.99
N ALA A 378 6.23 -0.69 36.49
CA ALA A 378 6.26 -2.13 36.24
C ALA A 378 6.78 -2.43 34.82
N ALA A 379 7.27 -3.64 34.58
CA ALA A 379 7.84 -4.02 33.29
C ALA A 379 6.77 -4.08 32.18
N PRO A 380 7.02 -3.51 30.99
CA PRO A 380 6.12 -3.64 29.83
C PRO A 380 5.98 -5.11 29.38
N VAL A 381 4.74 -5.54 29.15
CA VAL A 381 4.39 -6.87 28.60
C VAL A 381 4.20 -6.79 27.09
N ALA A 382 3.49 -5.76 26.64
CA ALA A 382 3.23 -5.49 25.24
C ALA A 382 3.34 -3.98 25.00
N MET A 383 3.88 -3.63 23.84
CA MET A 383 4.04 -2.26 23.38
C MET A 383 3.59 -2.18 21.93
N LEU A 384 3.12 -1.03 21.51
CA LEU A 384 2.72 -0.76 20.13
C LEU A 384 3.04 0.69 19.76
N ALA A 385 3.70 0.89 18.63
CA ALA A 385 3.92 2.21 18.04
C ALA A 385 2.77 2.53 17.06
N MET A 386 2.14 3.70 17.20
CA MET A 386 1.07 4.15 16.32
C MET A 386 0.88 5.67 16.37
N ARG A 387 0.60 6.31 15.23
CA ARG A 387 0.25 7.73 15.17
C ARG A 387 -1.16 7.98 15.74
N LEU A 388 -1.23 8.60 16.91
CA LEU A 388 -2.43 9.04 17.61
C LEU A 388 -2.58 10.55 17.58
N ASN A 389 -1.52 11.34 17.39
CA ASN A 389 -1.60 12.79 17.42
C ASN A 389 -1.20 13.50 16.12
N ALA A 390 -1.31 14.83 16.16
CA ALA A 390 -1.16 15.78 15.07
C ALA A 390 0.27 16.03 14.56
N ASP A 391 1.24 15.14 14.77
CA ASP A 391 2.57 15.18 14.14
C ASP A 391 2.74 14.04 13.12
N ALA A 392 3.93 13.80 12.57
CA ALA A 392 4.20 12.67 11.67
C ALA A 392 4.85 11.47 12.38
N LEU A 393 4.88 11.48 13.72
CA LEU A 393 5.58 10.51 14.54
C LEU A 393 4.59 9.50 15.13
N ASP A 394 5.13 8.36 15.53
CA ASP A 394 4.39 7.34 16.26
C ASP A 394 4.36 7.67 17.75
N ASP A 395 3.18 7.61 18.33
CA ASP A 395 2.96 7.54 19.77
C ASP A 395 3.15 6.10 20.26
N LEU A 396 3.14 5.90 21.57
CA LEU A 396 3.36 4.58 22.17
C LEU A 396 2.18 4.16 23.05
N VAL A 397 1.63 2.97 22.79
CA VAL A 397 0.68 2.29 23.67
C VAL A 397 1.41 1.20 24.44
N ILE A 398 1.26 1.18 25.76
CA ILE A 398 1.97 0.25 26.65
C ILE A 398 0.96 -0.50 27.51
N VAL A 399 1.16 -1.80 27.68
CA VAL A 399 0.51 -2.60 28.71
C VAL A 399 1.58 -3.15 29.66
N ASP A 400 1.51 -2.72 30.92
CA ASP A 400 2.46 -3.12 31.96
C ASP A 400 2.07 -4.44 32.65
N THR A 401 3.06 -5.10 33.24
CA THR A 401 2.89 -6.37 33.95
C THR A 401 1.86 -6.23 35.07
N GLY A 402 0.80 -7.05 35.00
CA GLY A 402 -0.27 -7.05 35.99
C GLY A 402 -1.34 -5.98 35.77
N SER A 403 -1.19 -5.10 34.77
CA SER A 403 -2.24 -4.17 34.36
C SER A 403 -3.18 -4.83 33.35
N ALA A 404 -4.47 -4.47 33.41
CA ALA A 404 -5.43 -4.75 32.35
C ALA A 404 -5.71 -3.51 31.48
N ILE A 405 -5.20 -2.34 31.88
CA ILE A 405 -5.48 -1.06 31.25
C ILE A 405 -4.22 -0.64 30.48
N PRO A 406 -4.32 -0.42 29.15
CA PRO A 406 -3.24 0.18 28.39
C PRO A 406 -3.06 1.66 28.76
N SER A 407 -1.84 2.15 28.67
CA SER A 407 -1.50 3.57 28.78
C SER A 407 -1.00 4.10 27.44
N VAL A 408 -1.39 5.33 27.10
CA VAL A 408 -0.91 6.05 25.91
C VAL A 408 0.16 7.05 26.32
N VAL A 409 1.26 7.07 25.57
CA VAL A 409 2.34 8.04 25.69
C VAL A 409 2.43 8.77 24.37
N ALA A 410 1.86 9.98 24.33
CA ALA A 410 1.83 10.75 23.10
C ALA A 410 3.20 11.41 22.81
N SER A 411 3.63 11.53 21.57
CA SER A 411 4.75 12.39 21.18
C SER A 411 4.39 13.86 21.41
N ALA A 412 5.41 14.66 21.66
CA ALA A 412 5.31 16.11 21.80
C ALA A 412 6.52 16.77 21.16
N PRO A 413 6.34 17.94 20.53
CA PRO A 413 7.44 18.65 19.88
C PRO A 413 8.45 19.16 20.91
N GLN A 414 9.70 19.32 20.48
CA GLN A 414 10.77 19.89 21.31
C GLN A 414 10.56 21.38 21.55
N ALA A 415 10.13 22.11 20.52
CA ALA A 415 9.69 23.50 20.55
C ALA A 415 8.44 23.71 19.68
N SER A 416 7.70 24.78 19.95
CA SER A 416 6.53 25.16 19.16
C SER A 416 6.59 26.64 18.80
N PHE A 417 6.48 26.93 17.52
CA PHE A 417 6.51 28.28 16.96
C PHE A 417 5.12 28.66 16.46
N LEU A 418 4.60 29.78 16.98
CA LEU A 418 3.28 30.29 16.60
C LEU A 418 3.44 31.39 15.55
N VAL A 419 2.99 31.16 14.33
CA VAL A 419 2.93 32.16 13.25
C VAL A 419 1.80 33.14 13.54
N GLU A 420 2.14 34.40 13.70
CA GLU A 420 1.21 35.47 14.14
C GLU A 420 1.00 36.55 13.08
N ASN A 421 1.85 36.58 12.04
CA ASN A 421 1.73 37.54 10.94
C ASN A 421 1.90 36.87 9.57
N ASN A 422 1.41 37.54 8.53
CA ASN A 422 1.44 37.07 7.15
C ASN A 422 2.65 37.61 6.35
N SER A 423 3.67 38.15 7.04
CA SER A 423 4.91 38.55 6.38
C SER A 423 5.70 37.30 5.94
N ASN A 424 6.72 37.50 5.11
CA ASN A 424 7.66 36.45 4.69
C ASN A 424 9.10 36.81 5.09
N LEU A 425 9.24 37.58 6.19
CA LEU A 425 10.55 38.00 6.68
C LEU A 425 11.27 36.80 7.33
N PRO A 426 12.59 36.67 7.14
CA PRO A 426 13.37 35.64 7.81
C PRO A 426 13.42 35.89 9.32
N ASP A 427 13.82 34.86 10.06
CA ASP A 427 14.15 35.00 11.47
C ASP A 427 15.37 35.91 11.66
N CYS A 428 15.38 36.71 12.74
CA CYS A 428 16.47 37.63 13.05
C CYS A 428 17.70 36.94 13.69
N ALA A 429 17.54 35.76 14.30
CA ALA A 429 18.57 34.99 14.99
C ALA A 429 18.26 33.47 15.01
N GLN A 430 18.51 32.79 13.89
CA GLN A 430 18.27 31.34 13.75
C GLN A 430 19.00 30.50 14.82
N GLY A 431 18.27 29.54 15.41
CA GLY A 431 18.73 28.54 16.38
C GLY A 431 18.70 29.02 17.83
N ASP A 432 18.09 30.17 18.14
CA ASP A 432 18.01 30.73 19.51
C ASP A 432 16.76 30.30 20.30
N GLY A 433 15.84 29.56 19.68
CA GLY A 433 14.58 29.11 20.22
C GLY A 433 13.45 30.15 20.17
N VAL A 434 13.66 31.31 19.56
CA VAL A 434 12.72 32.44 19.54
C VAL A 434 12.41 32.85 18.11
N CYS A 435 11.21 32.52 17.63
CA CYS A 435 10.77 33.02 16.33
C CYS A 435 10.47 34.53 16.36
N SER A 436 11.30 35.35 15.71
CA SER A 436 11.14 36.80 15.63
C SER A 436 11.68 37.37 14.33
N THR A 437 10.90 38.23 13.67
CA THR A 437 11.32 38.91 12.43
C THR A 437 11.96 40.30 12.62
N ASP A 438 12.09 40.79 13.87
CA ASP A 438 12.60 42.16 14.14
C ASP A 438 14.12 42.20 14.31
N ILE A 439 14.78 42.91 13.40
CA ILE A 439 16.22 43.14 13.35
C ILE A 439 16.71 44.33 14.19
N GLY A 440 15.81 45.04 14.91
CA GLY A 440 16.16 46.19 15.74
C GLY A 440 15.55 46.15 17.14
N MET A 441 16.40 46.10 18.18
CA MET A 441 16.07 46.04 19.63
C MET A 441 15.91 44.63 20.24
N GLY A 442 16.67 43.64 19.75
CA GLY A 442 16.94 42.40 20.50
C GLY A 442 15.99 41.22 20.24
N CYS A 443 15.60 41.00 18.98
CA CYS A 443 14.88 39.78 18.55
C CYS A 443 13.63 39.42 19.38
N GLY A 444 12.88 40.42 19.87
CA GLY A 444 11.75 40.18 20.79
C GLY A 444 10.41 40.83 20.42
N SER A 445 10.32 41.63 19.34
CA SER A 445 9.16 42.50 19.06
C SER A 445 8.52 42.37 17.68
N GLY A 446 9.08 41.56 16.77
CA GLY A 446 8.66 41.52 15.35
C GLY A 446 7.45 40.64 15.04
N GLY A 447 7.00 39.85 16.01
CA GLY A 447 6.12 38.72 15.75
C GLY A 447 6.81 37.63 14.92
N CYS A 448 6.12 36.51 14.76
CA CYS A 448 6.65 35.34 14.06
C CYS A 448 5.97 35.18 12.69
N SER A 449 6.78 35.09 11.63
CA SER A 449 6.33 34.75 10.28
C SER A 449 6.48 33.25 10.03
N LEU A 450 5.83 32.72 8.99
CA LEU A 450 6.02 31.31 8.58
C LEU A 450 7.49 31.02 8.23
N ARG A 451 8.17 31.92 7.52
CA ARG A 451 9.58 31.74 7.16
C ARG A 451 10.47 31.72 8.39
N ALA A 452 10.25 32.61 9.34
CA ALA A 452 11.01 32.66 10.57
C ALA A 452 10.82 31.38 11.40
N ALA A 453 9.56 30.92 11.55
CA ALA A 453 9.24 29.68 12.26
C ALA A 453 9.93 28.45 11.66
N LEU A 454 9.91 28.31 10.34
CA LEU A 454 10.56 27.19 9.64
C LEU A 454 12.08 27.25 9.74
N GLN A 455 12.67 28.44 9.65
CA GLN A 455 14.11 28.61 9.83
C GLN A 455 14.54 28.25 11.24
N GLU A 456 13.72 28.60 12.23
CA GLU A 456 14.02 28.28 13.61
C GLU A 456 13.90 26.80 13.90
N ALA A 457 12.80 26.17 13.50
CA ALA A 457 12.61 24.73 13.61
C ALA A 457 13.74 23.94 12.90
N ALA A 458 14.19 24.40 11.71
CA ALA A 458 15.26 23.73 10.98
C ALA A 458 16.66 23.90 11.60
N ALA A 459 16.87 24.95 12.42
CA ALA A 459 18.13 25.21 13.10
C ALA A 459 18.25 24.48 14.45
N LEU A 460 17.16 23.87 14.91
CA LEU A 460 17.06 23.24 16.21
C LEU A 460 17.02 21.70 16.06
N PRO A 461 17.65 20.95 16.99
CA PRO A 461 17.61 19.50 16.96
C PRO A 461 16.29 18.94 17.47
N GLY A 462 15.85 17.84 16.85
CA GLY A 462 14.60 17.14 17.16
C GLY A 462 13.36 17.73 16.47
N PRO A 463 12.24 17.01 16.53
CA PRO A 463 11.00 17.41 15.87
C PRO A 463 10.36 18.61 16.58
N ASP A 464 10.00 19.62 15.79
CA ASP A 464 9.38 20.88 16.24
C ASP A 464 8.00 21.08 15.61
N ALA A 465 7.18 21.97 16.17
CA ALA A 465 5.84 22.28 15.65
C ALA A 465 5.72 23.75 15.20
N VAL A 466 5.04 23.98 14.09
CA VAL A 466 4.68 25.30 13.55
C VAL A 466 3.15 25.41 13.46
N ASN A 467 2.59 26.28 14.31
CA ASN A 467 1.15 26.53 14.43
C ASN A 467 0.81 27.96 13.97
N PHE A 468 -0.47 28.28 13.78
CA PHE A 468 -0.94 29.55 13.22
C PHE A 468 -2.00 30.22 14.08
N SER A 469 -1.86 31.53 14.26
CA SER A 469 -2.86 32.40 14.88
C SER A 469 -2.84 33.81 14.27
N ILE A 470 -2.84 33.89 12.94
CA ILE A 470 -2.77 35.15 12.20
C ILE A 470 -4.18 35.76 12.13
N ALA A 471 -4.53 36.65 13.07
CA ALA A 471 -5.84 37.34 13.12
C ALA A 471 -7.05 36.41 12.81
N GLY A 472 -8.21 36.95 12.41
CA GLY A 472 -9.37 36.15 12.00
C GLY A 472 -9.56 36.11 10.48
N GLY A 473 -10.08 34.99 9.95
CA GLY A 473 -10.40 34.83 8.52
C GLY A 473 -9.24 34.28 7.69
N GLY A 474 -9.42 34.24 6.36
CA GLY A 474 -8.41 33.76 5.42
C GLY A 474 -7.19 34.69 5.35
N GLN A 475 -6.00 34.10 5.31
CA GLN A 475 -4.71 34.78 5.37
C GLN A 475 -3.88 34.42 4.15
N SER A 476 -3.27 35.41 3.52
CA SER A 476 -2.37 35.19 2.39
C SER A 476 -0.94 35.57 2.76
N ILE A 477 -0.03 34.61 2.61
CA ILE A 477 1.40 34.78 2.74
C ILE A 477 1.98 34.80 1.33
N ILE A 478 2.44 35.97 0.89
CA ILE A 478 3.07 36.12 -0.42
C ILE A 478 4.53 35.69 -0.29
N ASN A 479 4.93 34.68 -1.04
CA ASN A 479 6.23 34.08 -0.92
C ASN A 479 6.80 33.69 -2.28
N SER A 480 7.79 34.45 -2.76
CA SER A 480 8.41 34.24 -4.06
C SER A 480 9.65 33.33 -4.03
N GLY A 481 9.92 32.63 -2.92
CA GLY A 481 11.07 31.74 -2.78
C GLY A 481 10.68 30.45 -2.06
N GLU A 482 11.54 29.44 -2.09
CA GLU A 482 11.27 28.16 -1.44
C GLU A 482 11.13 28.32 0.09
N LEU A 483 10.18 27.58 0.68
CA LEU A 483 10.05 27.35 2.12
C LEU A 483 10.36 25.88 2.39
N VAL A 484 11.36 25.66 3.23
CA VAL A 484 11.86 24.32 3.55
C VAL A 484 11.26 23.88 4.89
N VAL A 485 10.64 22.71 4.91
CA VAL A 485 10.23 21.99 6.11
C VAL A 485 11.23 20.85 6.32
N ASN A 486 11.88 20.78 7.48
CA ASN A 486 12.94 19.80 7.73
C ASN A 486 12.96 19.38 9.21
N ALA A 487 13.84 18.45 9.56
CA ALA A 487 14.08 18.03 10.95
C ALA A 487 12.82 17.52 11.66
N GLY A 488 11.95 16.79 10.95
CA GLY A 488 10.71 16.26 11.52
C GLY A 488 9.70 17.34 11.92
N THR A 489 9.76 18.51 11.27
CA THR A 489 8.90 19.65 11.61
C THR A 489 7.45 19.36 11.22
N SER A 490 6.53 19.65 12.13
CA SER A 490 5.09 19.57 11.91
C SER A 490 4.48 20.93 11.67
N VAL A 491 4.08 21.20 10.42
CA VAL A 491 3.40 22.44 10.01
C VAL A 491 1.89 22.21 9.99
N ASP A 492 1.19 22.79 10.97
CA ASP A 492 -0.25 22.63 11.13
C ASP A 492 -1.02 23.93 10.93
N ALA A 493 -1.41 24.21 9.69
CA ALA A 493 -2.23 25.37 9.36
C ALA A 493 -3.72 25.21 9.75
N THR A 494 -4.16 24.04 10.23
CA THR A 494 -5.52 23.86 10.74
C THR A 494 -5.75 24.54 12.10
N THR A 495 -4.66 24.88 12.80
CA THR A 495 -4.68 25.67 14.04
C THR A 495 -5.16 27.11 13.83
N GLN A 496 -5.11 27.63 12.60
CA GLN A 496 -5.56 28.98 12.27
C GLN A 496 -7.00 29.21 12.75
N PRO A 497 -7.25 30.28 13.55
CA PRO A 497 -8.58 30.62 14.03
C PRO A 497 -9.61 30.72 12.89
N GLY A 498 -10.71 29.97 13.03
CA GLY A 498 -11.78 29.91 12.05
C GLY A 498 -11.70 28.73 11.07
N TYR A 499 -10.61 27.94 11.07
CA TYR A 499 -10.53 26.74 10.23
C TYR A 499 -11.71 25.81 10.51
N ALA A 500 -12.35 25.30 9.47
CA ALA A 500 -13.55 24.47 9.57
C ALA A 500 -13.59 23.44 8.43
N GLY A 501 -12.47 22.77 8.18
CA GLY A 501 -12.31 21.78 7.09
C GLY A 501 -11.88 22.38 5.75
N VAL A 502 -11.76 23.70 5.66
CA VAL A 502 -11.19 24.39 4.48
C VAL A 502 -9.94 25.16 4.93
N PRO A 503 -8.78 24.96 4.30
CA PRO A 503 -7.58 25.75 4.54
C PRO A 503 -7.83 27.26 4.55
N LEU A 504 -7.35 27.94 5.59
CA LEU A 504 -7.40 29.40 5.71
C LEU A 504 -6.07 30.08 5.44
N ILE A 505 -4.97 29.32 5.46
CA ILE A 505 -3.65 29.84 5.13
C ILE A 505 -3.37 29.57 3.65
N LEU A 506 -3.33 30.65 2.88
CA LEU A 506 -2.90 30.64 1.48
C LEU A 506 -1.41 31.00 1.40
N LEU A 507 -0.62 30.09 0.85
CA LEU A 507 0.73 30.35 0.38
C LEU A 507 0.70 30.67 -1.13
N PHE A 508 1.14 31.88 -1.48
CA PHE A 508 1.00 32.42 -2.83
C PHE A 508 2.35 32.76 -3.47
N GLY A 509 2.69 32.05 -4.57
CA GLY A 509 3.98 32.15 -5.24
C GLY A 509 4.17 33.35 -6.17
N ASN A 510 3.07 33.93 -6.67
CA ASN A 510 3.11 35.02 -7.65
C ASN A 510 3.96 34.68 -8.91
N ALA A 511 3.74 33.48 -9.46
CA ALA A 511 4.36 32.93 -10.67
C ALA A 511 5.86 32.60 -10.58
N THR A 512 6.29 31.96 -9.48
CA THR A 512 7.67 31.48 -9.30
C THR A 512 7.95 30.14 -10.00
N ASN A 513 9.23 29.92 -10.33
CA ASN A 513 9.72 28.69 -10.97
C ASN A 513 10.12 27.56 -9.99
N GLY A 514 9.98 27.76 -8.67
CA GLY A 514 10.36 26.78 -7.64
C GLY A 514 9.15 26.19 -6.91
N PRO A 515 9.38 25.23 -5.98
CA PRO A 515 8.34 24.72 -5.11
C PRO A 515 7.87 25.78 -4.10
N GLY A 516 6.60 25.71 -3.70
CA GLY A 516 6.05 26.57 -2.64
C GLY A 516 6.53 26.13 -1.27
N LEU A 517 6.27 24.85 -0.94
CA LEU A 517 6.81 24.15 0.22
C LEU A 517 7.61 22.95 -0.27
N ALA A 518 8.78 22.72 0.31
CA ALA A 518 9.59 21.54 0.06
C ALA A 518 9.94 20.87 1.39
N THR A 519 9.67 19.58 1.51
CA THR A 519 10.11 18.80 2.67
C THR A 519 11.50 18.22 2.43
N PHE A 520 12.37 18.27 3.43
CA PHE A 520 13.67 17.61 3.46
C PHE A 520 13.84 16.87 4.78
N GLY A 521 14.82 15.96 4.86
CA GLY A 521 14.97 15.13 6.05
C GLY A 521 13.87 14.07 6.13
N ALA A 522 13.40 13.74 7.33
CA ALA A 522 12.38 12.72 7.50
C ALA A 522 11.30 13.09 8.52
N ASN A 523 10.16 12.42 8.39
CA ASN A 523 9.01 12.49 9.27
C ASN A 523 8.49 13.92 9.46
N ASN A 524 8.41 14.70 8.38
CA ASN A 524 7.79 16.02 8.40
C ASN A 524 6.27 15.90 8.20
N LEU A 525 5.50 16.82 8.78
CA LEU A 525 4.08 16.96 8.51
C LEU A 525 3.80 18.31 7.84
N VAL A 526 2.98 18.30 6.80
CA VAL A 526 2.37 19.51 6.24
C VAL A 526 0.87 19.30 6.14
N ARG A 527 0.09 20.13 6.86
CA ARG A 527 -1.37 20.04 6.78
C ARG A 527 -2.11 21.36 6.81
N GLY A 528 -3.30 21.36 6.20
CA GLY A 528 -4.27 22.44 6.26
C GLY A 528 -3.90 23.68 5.46
N MET A 529 -2.98 23.58 4.50
CA MET A 529 -2.52 24.71 3.67
C MET A 529 -3.17 24.73 2.29
N LEU A 530 -3.44 25.93 1.77
CA LEU A 530 -3.74 26.18 0.36
C LEU A 530 -2.47 26.70 -0.31
N VAL A 531 -1.99 26.05 -1.37
CA VAL A 531 -0.73 26.40 -2.04
C VAL A 531 -0.92 26.55 -3.55
N ARG A 532 -0.49 27.68 -4.13
CA ARG A 532 -0.61 27.96 -5.57
C ARG A 532 0.39 28.99 -6.10
N ASP A 533 0.46 29.07 -7.43
CA ASP A 533 1.30 29.92 -8.26
C ASP A 533 2.81 29.58 -8.16
N TYR A 534 3.11 28.29 -8.04
CA TYR A 534 4.45 27.69 -7.99
C TYR A 534 4.69 26.70 -9.15
N ALA A 535 5.94 26.25 -9.35
CA ALA A 535 6.22 25.13 -10.26
C ALA A 535 5.81 23.77 -9.65
N SER A 536 5.88 23.65 -8.33
CA SER A 536 5.24 22.59 -7.57
C SER A 536 4.60 23.22 -6.34
N GLY A 537 3.33 22.94 -6.04
CA GLY A 537 2.70 23.46 -4.83
C GLY A 537 3.45 22.97 -3.59
N ILE A 538 3.41 21.66 -3.38
CA ILE A 538 4.13 20.96 -2.32
C ILE A 538 5.07 19.94 -2.97
N ALA A 539 6.37 20.06 -2.72
CA ALA A 539 7.39 19.09 -3.11
C ALA A 539 7.75 18.21 -1.92
N VAL A 540 7.64 16.88 -2.08
CA VAL A 540 7.99 15.92 -1.03
C VAL A 540 9.34 15.32 -1.36
N CYS A 541 10.36 15.68 -0.60
CA CYS A 541 11.74 15.29 -0.89
C CYS A 541 12.41 14.56 0.29
N GLY A 542 11.74 14.56 1.45
CA GLY A 542 12.07 13.73 2.61
C GLY A 542 11.40 12.36 2.59
N SER A 543 11.72 11.56 3.62
CA SER A 543 11.17 10.20 3.81
C SER A 543 10.27 10.13 5.04
N GLY A 544 9.24 9.30 5.03
CA GLY A 544 8.30 9.22 6.15
C GLY A 544 7.44 10.48 6.31
N ASP A 545 7.42 11.37 5.32
CA ASP A 545 6.65 12.62 5.39
C ASP A 545 5.15 12.36 5.28
N VAL A 546 4.35 13.12 6.02
CA VAL A 546 2.88 13.08 5.99
C VAL A 546 2.35 14.38 5.39
N ILE A 547 1.60 14.27 4.29
CA ILE A 547 0.98 15.41 3.61
C ILE A 547 -0.54 15.21 3.63
N GLU A 548 -1.28 16.00 4.39
CA GLU A 548 -2.72 15.77 4.63
C GLU A 548 -3.53 17.07 4.68
N ALA A 549 -4.82 17.02 4.37
CA ALA A 549 -5.75 18.17 4.46
C ALA A 549 -5.35 19.42 3.64
N ASN A 550 -4.45 19.28 2.65
CA ASN A 550 -3.97 20.41 1.85
C ASN A 550 -4.80 20.60 0.58
N ILE A 551 -4.76 21.83 0.05
CA ILE A 551 -5.30 22.16 -1.26
C ILE A 551 -4.20 22.71 -2.15
N THR A 552 -4.07 22.18 -3.37
CA THR A 552 -3.24 22.74 -4.44
C THR A 552 -4.11 23.00 -5.67
N GLY A 553 -4.65 24.22 -5.79
CA GLY A 553 -5.63 24.55 -6.81
C GLY A 553 -5.91 26.05 -6.96
N PRO A 554 -6.58 26.47 -8.06
CA PRO A 554 -6.88 27.88 -8.29
C PRO A 554 -8.05 28.34 -7.40
N TYR A 555 -8.26 29.64 -7.33
CA TYR A 555 -9.56 30.16 -6.90
C TYR A 555 -10.63 29.79 -7.94
N PRO A 556 -11.87 29.52 -7.52
CA PRO A 556 -12.99 29.36 -8.44
C PRO A 556 -13.01 30.52 -9.46
N GLY A 557 -13.02 30.17 -10.75
CA GLY A 557 -13.06 31.14 -11.86
C GLY A 557 -11.74 31.83 -12.25
N THR A 558 -10.58 31.39 -11.75
CA THR A 558 -9.25 31.97 -12.10
C THR A 558 -8.42 31.09 -13.07
N ALA A 559 -7.27 31.60 -13.56
CA ALA A 559 -6.30 30.86 -14.39
C ALA A 559 -5.69 29.65 -13.62
N PRO A 560 -5.01 28.68 -14.28
CA PRO A 560 -4.45 27.48 -13.62
C PRO A 560 -3.65 27.82 -12.35
N ALA A 561 -3.75 26.97 -11.32
CA ALA A 561 -3.18 27.22 -9.99
C ALA A 561 -1.66 27.35 -10.04
N ASN A 562 -1.01 26.39 -10.68
CA ASN A 562 0.44 26.30 -10.83
C ASN A 562 0.69 26.34 -12.34
N GLY A 563 1.16 27.48 -12.86
CA GLY A 563 1.12 27.83 -14.28
C GLY A 563 1.84 26.84 -15.21
N GLY A 564 1.44 26.78 -16.49
CA GLY A 564 2.13 26.04 -17.56
C GLY A 564 2.33 24.54 -17.28
N ASN A 565 3.51 24.20 -16.72
CA ASN A 565 3.93 22.83 -16.38
C ASN A 565 3.84 22.54 -14.87
N GLY A 566 3.12 23.34 -14.10
CA GLY A 566 3.09 23.24 -12.64
C GLY A 566 2.41 21.96 -12.13
N VAL A 567 2.91 21.44 -11.01
CA VAL A 567 2.35 20.27 -10.31
C VAL A 567 1.72 20.68 -8.98
N GLY A 568 0.60 20.06 -8.60
CA GLY A 568 0.01 20.27 -7.27
C GLY A 568 0.89 19.73 -6.15
N ILE A 569 0.89 18.40 -5.99
CA ILE A 569 1.76 17.66 -5.06
C ILE A 569 2.76 16.83 -5.86
N ASN A 570 4.05 16.99 -5.58
CA ASN A 570 5.14 16.40 -6.36
C ASN A 570 6.14 15.65 -5.46
N ILE A 571 6.11 14.32 -5.51
CA ILE A 571 7.05 13.48 -4.75
C ILE A 571 8.34 13.31 -5.55
N GLY A 572 9.50 13.57 -4.96
CA GLY A 572 10.77 13.53 -5.68
C GLY A 572 10.90 14.70 -6.68
N GLY A 573 10.11 15.76 -6.50
CA GLY A 573 10.23 17.01 -7.25
C GLY A 573 11.56 17.75 -7.02
N CYS A 574 12.32 17.34 -5.99
CA CYS A 574 13.67 17.84 -5.74
C CYS A 574 14.73 16.98 -6.43
N ASN A 575 15.70 17.66 -7.04
CA ASN A 575 16.85 17.02 -7.68
C ASN A 575 17.65 16.20 -6.65
N PHE A 576 18.04 14.97 -7.02
CA PHE A 576 18.94 14.09 -6.24
C PHE A 576 18.39 13.62 -4.89
N THR A 577 17.07 13.42 -4.78
CA THR A 577 16.42 12.88 -3.57
C THR A 577 15.73 11.55 -3.83
N GLN A 578 15.68 10.69 -2.80
CA GLN A 578 15.00 9.39 -2.84
C GLN A 578 13.98 9.33 -1.69
N PRO A 579 12.86 10.07 -1.80
CA PRO A 579 11.81 10.03 -0.78
C PRO A 579 11.27 8.60 -0.66
N ASP A 580 11.13 8.14 0.57
CA ASP A 580 10.75 6.77 0.87
C ASP A 580 9.72 6.75 2.00
N GLN A 581 8.75 5.84 1.93
CA GLN A 581 7.77 5.62 3.01
C GLN A 581 6.94 6.85 3.42
N SER A 582 6.75 7.81 2.51
CA SER A 582 5.90 8.98 2.75
C SER A 582 4.41 8.63 2.54
N ARG A 583 3.52 9.34 3.25
CA ARG A 583 2.07 9.21 3.14
C ARG A 583 1.45 10.51 2.62
N ILE A 584 0.73 10.39 1.51
CA ILE A 584 -0.04 11.49 0.92
C ILE A 584 -1.52 11.20 1.13
N GLY A 585 -2.15 11.96 2.00
CA GLY A 585 -3.56 11.80 2.40
C GLY A 585 -3.73 10.82 3.55
N GLY A 586 -4.82 10.06 3.51
CA GLY A 586 -5.19 9.08 4.54
C GLY A 586 -6.57 8.51 4.29
N THR A 587 -6.97 7.59 5.15
CA THR A 587 -8.25 6.84 5.09
C THR A 587 -9.44 7.59 5.66
N VAL A 588 -9.22 8.67 6.41
CA VAL A 588 -10.29 9.53 6.91
C VAL A 588 -10.48 10.78 6.04
N THR A 589 -11.72 11.27 5.97
CA THR A 589 -12.06 12.46 5.16
C THR A 589 -11.25 13.71 5.54
N ALA A 590 -10.89 13.85 6.83
CA ALA A 590 -10.11 14.99 7.31
C ALA A 590 -8.65 14.99 6.81
N ALA A 591 -8.11 13.83 6.41
CA ALA A 591 -6.73 13.72 5.90
C ALA A 591 -6.60 14.03 4.41
N ARG A 592 -7.72 14.06 3.67
CA ARG A 592 -7.77 14.16 2.22
C ARG A 592 -7.08 15.43 1.69
N ASN A 593 -6.16 15.25 0.73
CA ASN A 593 -5.70 16.37 -0.08
C ASN A 593 -6.59 16.56 -1.31
N TYR A 594 -6.68 17.80 -1.75
CA TYR A 594 -7.30 18.19 -3.01
C TYR A 594 -6.25 18.84 -3.91
N ALA A 595 -6.01 18.29 -5.08
CA ALA A 595 -5.17 18.93 -6.08
C ALA A 595 -5.96 19.02 -7.38
N TYR A 596 -6.15 20.23 -7.92
CA TYR A 596 -6.98 20.43 -9.11
C TYR A 596 -6.56 21.69 -9.87
N GLY A 597 -6.81 21.70 -11.18
CA GLY A 597 -6.52 22.85 -12.03
C GLY A 597 -5.04 23.24 -12.09
N ASN A 598 -4.14 22.30 -11.83
CA ASN A 598 -2.70 22.46 -12.03
C ASN A 598 -2.35 22.37 -13.53
N GLY A 599 -1.21 22.94 -13.95
CA GLY A 599 -0.85 23.00 -15.36
C GLY A 599 -0.55 21.63 -15.97
N PHE A 600 0.40 20.90 -15.38
CA PHE A 600 0.86 19.60 -15.87
C PHE A 600 0.15 18.43 -15.18
N ALA A 601 0.25 18.35 -13.86
CA ALA A 601 -0.36 17.26 -13.10
C ALA A 601 -0.89 17.74 -11.75
N ASP A 602 -2.00 17.16 -11.30
CA ASP A 602 -2.49 17.43 -9.95
C ASP A 602 -1.62 16.70 -8.90
N PHE A 603 -1.24 15.46 -9.21
CA PHE A 603 -0.28 14.67 -8.46
C PHE A 603 0.83 14.14 -9.37
N ALA A 604 2.07 14.16 -8.90
CA ALA A 604 3.18 13.51 -9.60
C ALA A 604 4.14 12.78 -8.66
N ILE A 605 4.73 11.73 -9.21
CA ILE A 605 5.92 11.07 -8.66
C ILE A 605 7.07 11.26 -9.66
N ALA A 606 8.20 11.74 -9.15
CA ALA A 606 9.48 12.12 -9.78
C ALA A 606 9.50 13.41 -10.64
N ALA A 607 10.72 13.91 -10.88
CA ALA A 607 11.01 15.21 -11.47
C ALA A 607 10.45 15.41 -12.90
N THR A 608 9.92 16.61 -13.15
CA THR A 608 9.53 17.09 -14.50
C THR A 608 10.71 17.23 -15.47
N SER A 609 11.96 17.09 -15.00
CA SER A 609 13.17 17.11 -15.83
C SER A 609 14.41 16.52 -15.11
N GLY A 610 14.70 15.22 -15.32
CA GLY A 610 16.01 14.63 -14.99
C GLY A 610 15.99 13.33 -14.17
N CYS A 611 16.98 12.46 -14.43
CA CYS A 611 17.07 11.07 -13.96
C CYS A 611 17.60 10.83 -12.54
N SER A 612 17.40 11.77 -11.62
CA SER A 612 18.12 11.73 -10.34
C SER A 612 17.24 11.50 -9.10
N SER A 613 15.94 11.26 -9.25
CA SER A 613 15.03 11.03 -8.13
C SER A 613 14.15 9.78 -8.35
N SER A 614 13.87 9.04 -7.28
CA SER A 614 12.96 7.89 -7.26
C SER A 614 12.20 7.90 -5.94
N ALA A 615 10.87 7.84 -5.99
CA ALA A 615 10.08 7.63 -4.79
C ALA A 615 9.92 6.14 -4.52
N SER A 616 9.93 5.76 -3.25
CA SER A 616 9.79 4.37 -2.84
C SER A 616 8.80 4.22 -1.69
N ASN A 617 8.17 3.06 -1.60
CA ASN A 617 7.22 2.64 -0.56
C ASN A 617 6.21 3.71 -0.10
N THR A 618 5.79 4.59 -1.00
CA THR A 618 4.90 5.70 -0.67
C THR A 618 3.45 5.26 -0.77
N GLU A 619 2.61 5.72 0.16
CA GLU A 619 1.17 5.51 0.18
C GLU A 619 0.43 6.78 -0.25
N VAL A 620 -0.44 6.68 -1.24
CA VAL A 620 -1.30 7.79 -1.70
C VAL A 620 -2.75 7.39 -1.48
N LEU A 621 -3.37 7.87 -0.41
CA LEU A 621 -4.66 7.37 0.10
C LEU A 621 -5.70 8.48 0.21
N GLY A 622 -6.92 8.21 -0.28
CA GLY A 622 -8.10 9.04 -0.01
C GLY A 622 -8.10 10.44 -0.63
N ASN A 623 -7.21 10.71 -1.60
CA ASN A 623 -7.02 12.03 -2.21
C ASN A 623 -7.93 12.28 -3.41
N TYR A 624 -8.20 13.56 -3.67
CA TYR A 624 -9.04 14.01 -4.78
C TYR A 624 -8.18 14.80 -5.78
N PHE A 625 -7.96 14.21 -6.95
CA PHE A 625 -7.18 14.79 -8.04
C PHE A 625 -8.10 15.23 -9.18
N GLY A 626 -8.10 16.51 -9.49
CA GLY A 626 -8.98 17.18 -10.45
C GLY A 626 -10.36 17.56 -9.89
N PHE A 627 -10.57 17.48 -8.57
CA PHE A 627 -11.81 17.86 -7.90
C PHE A 627 -11.60 19.00 -6.91
N GLU A 628 -12.56 19.92 -6.87
CA GLU A 628 -12.67 20.91 -5.80
C GLU A 628 -13.13 20.26 -4.48
N PRO A 629 -12.97 20.94 -3.32
CA PRO A 629 -13.44 20.43 -2.03
C PRO A 629 -14.94 20.07 -1.98
N ASP A 630 -15.77 20.69 -2.81
CA ASP A 630 -17.19 20.39 -2.93
C ASP A 630 -17.50 19.17 -3.82
N GLY A 631 -16.47 18.54 -4.40
CA GLY A 631 -16.58 17.38 -5.29
C GLY A 631 -16.86 17.72 -6.75
N SER A 632 -16.96 19.01 -7.10
CA SER A 632 -17.12 19.43 -8.49
C SER A 632 -15.82 19.33 -9.29
N VAL A 633 -15.94 19.12 -10.59
CA VAL A 633 -14.83 19.18 -11.54
C VAL A 633 -14.93 20.51 -12.28
N THR A 634 -14.05 21.45 -11.97
CA THR A 634 -14.04 22.77 -12.63
C THR A 634 -12.91 22.89 -13.65
N ARG A 635 -11.73 22.33 -13.36
CA ARG A 635 -10.56 22.27 -14.25
C ARG A 635 -9.68 21.06 -13.91
N THR A 636 -9.36 20.25 -14.91
CA THR A 636 -8.37 19.17 -14.81
C THR A 636 -6.99 19.65 -15.24
N ALA A 637 -5.94 19.06 -14.68
CA ALA A 637 -4.59 19.15 -15.24
C ALA A 637 -4.46 18.29 -16.52
N TRP A 638 -3.31 18.31 -17.20
CA TRP A 638 -3.07 17.37 -18.30
C TRP A 638 -3.16 15.92 -17.82
N TYR A 639 -2.78 15.67 -16.57
CA TYR A 639 -2.89 14.39 -15.90
C TYR A 639 -3.43 14.60 -14.49
N SER A 640 -4.42 13.82 -14.05
CA SER A 640 -4.74 13.78 -12.61
C SER A 640 -3.54 13.23 -11.83
N ALA A 641 -2.89 12.20 -12.37
CA ALA A 641 -1.66 11.63 -11.82
C ALA A 641 -0.61 11.36 -12.91
N ASN A 642 0.62 11.80 -12.70
CA ASN A 642 1.77 11.46 -13.54
C ASN A 642 2.83 10.69 -12.73
N ILE A 643 3.04 9.42 -13.07
CA ILE A 643 3.93 8.52 -12.36
C ILE A 643 5.17 8.29 -13.22
N CYS A 644 6.27 8.93 -12.83
CA CYS A 644 7.62 8.62 -13.27
C CYS A 644 8.33 7.89 -12.11
N GLN A 645 8.99 6.76 -12.39
CA GLN A 645 9.93 6.10 -11.46
C GLN A 645 9.42 5.90 -10.03
N PHE A 646 8.84 4.73 -9.79
CA PHE A 646 8.33 4.33 -8.49
C PHE A 646 8.89 2.97 -8.13
N ASN A 647 9.22 2.75 -6.86
CA ASN A 647 9.68 1.46 -6.36
C ASN A 647 8.99 1.08 -5.04
N GLY A 648 7.96 0.25 -5.13
CA GLY A 648 7.17 -0.16 -3.97
C GLY A 648 6.21 0.93 -3.52
N GLY A 649 5.03 0.53 -3.03
CA GLY A 649 4.00 1.42 -2.45
C GLY A 649 2.68 1.34 -3.22
N SER A 650 1.74 2.21 -2.87
CA SER A 650 0.36 2.16 -3.38
C SER A 650 -0.20 3.51 -3.75
N ILE A 651 -1.00 3.51 -4.82
CA ILE A 651 -1.96 4.56 -5.12
C ILE A 651 -3.33 3.95 -4.86
N GLY A 652 -3.94 4.40 -3.76
CA GLY A 652 -5.16 3.85 -3.19
C GLY A 652 -4.88 2.62 -2.33
N GLY A 653 -5.94 1.88 -2.00
CA GLY A 653 -5.90 0.75 -1.09
C GLY A 653 -7.27 0.10 -0.95
N ILE A 654 -7.33 -1.01 -0.21
CA ILE A 654 -8.57 -1.77 0.01
C ILE A 654 -9.38 -1.27 1.23
N ALA A 655 -8.70 -0.64 2.19
CA ALA A 655 -9.36 -0.12 3.39
C ALA A 655 -10.36 0.99 3.04
N SER A 656 -11.42 1.05 3.83
CA SER A 656 -12.43 2.12 3.75
C SER A 656 -11.78 3.50 3.73
N GLY A 657 -12.18 4.33 2.76
CA GLY A 657 -11.64 5.69 2.60
C GLY A 657 -10.24 5.80 1.94
N SER A 658 -9.57 4.68 1.61
CA SER A 658 -8.30 4.69 0.86
C SER A 658 -8.45 5.15 -0.60
N ARG A 659 -9.66 5.12 -1.16
CA ARG A 659 -9.97 5.43 -2.56
C ARG A 659 -9.53 6.84 -2.93
N ASN A 660 -8.62 6.96 -3.91
CA ASN A 660 -8.42 8.23 -4.59
C ASN A 660 -9.47 8.42 -5.70
N LEU A 661 -9.87 9.68 -5.93
CA LEU A 661 -10.67 10.08 -7.09
C LEU A 661 -9.78 10.80 -8.09
N LEU A 662 -9.83 10.39 -9.35
CA LEU A 662 -9.07 10.99 -10.45
C LEU A 662 -10.02 11.44 -11.55
N ALA A 663 -10.15 12.76 -11.71
CA ALA A 663 -11.15 13.35 -12.59
C ALA A 663 -10.86 13.15 -14.08
N GLY A 664 -9.62 12.82 -14.47
CA GLY A 664 -9.22 12.65 -15.86
C GLY A 664 -8.19 13.68 -16.33
N ALA A 665 -8.01 13.74 -17.64
CA ALA A 665 -7.13 14.70 -18.30
C ALA A 665 -7.90 15.88 -18.90
N ALA A 666 -7.22 17.02 -19.03
CA ALA A 666 -7.70 18.17 -19.79
C ALA A 666 -7.52 17.99 -21.30
N ALA A 667 -8.41 18.59 -22.08
CA ALA A 667 -8.27 18.67 -23.53
C ALA A 667 -7.01 19.46 -23.93
N GLY A 668 -6.22 18.93 -24.87
CA GLY A 668 -5.04 19.60 -25.43
C GLY A 668 -3.69 19.08 -24.94
N SER A 669 -3.65 18.14 -23.99
CA SER A 669 -2.43 17.34 -23.76
C SER A 669 -2.14 16.48 -24.99
N GLY A 670 -0.88 16.33 -25.38
CA GLY A 670 -0.50 15.50 -26.54
C GLY A 670 -0.98 14.04 -26.42
N ASP A 671 -1.00 13.52 -25.19
CA ASP A 671 -1.48 12.19 -24.82
C ASP A 671 -2.36 12.30 -23.56
N PRO A 672 -3.68 12.54 -23.68
CA PRO A 672 -4.56 12.70 -22.50
C PRO A 672 -4.80 11.38 -21.78
N SER A 673 -4.49 11.31 -20.48
CA SER A 673 -4.84 10.16 -19.65
C SER A 673 -5.10 10.60 -18.20
N ALA A 674 -6.03 9.97 -17.47
CA ALA A 674 -6.24 10.30 -16.05
C ALA A 674 -4.97 10.02 -15.23
N MET A 675 -4.41 8.83 -15.40
CA MET A 675 -3.12 8.44 -14.86
C MET A 675 -2.18 8.02 -15.98
N ARG A 676 -0.99 8.63 -16.00
CA ARG A 676 0.08 8.29 -16.93
C ARG A 676 1.24 7.64 -16.19
N MET A 677 1.75 6.54 -16.72
CA MET A 677 2.95 5.86 -16.26
C MET A 677 3.95 5.78 -17.41
N SER A 678 5.10 6.44 -17.28
CA SER A 678 6.11 6.49 -18.34
C SER A 678 7.52 6.29 -17.83
N ASP A 679 8.38 5.74 -18.71
CA ASP A 679 9.81 5.68 -18.47
C ASP A 679 10.44 7.05 -18.60
N CYS A 680 10.77 7.61 -17.45
CA CYS A 680 11.48 8.87 -17.44
C CYS A 680 12.99 8.56 -17.54
N CYS A 681 13.52 7.50 -16.88
CA CYS A 681 14.96 7.16 -16.93
C CYS A 681 15.40 5.71 -16.58
N PHE A 682 14.67 4.97 -15.73
CA PHE A 682 14.94 3.58 -15.33
C PHE A 682 13.61 2.82 -15.17
N ALA A 683 13.64 1.49 -15.12
CA ALA A 683 12.44 0.69 -14.86
C ALA A 683 11.79 1.10 -13.54
N ALA A 684 10.47 1.30 -13.57
CA ALA A 684 9.70 1.34 -12.33
C ALA A 684 9.74 -0.06 -11.70
N GLY A 685 9.96 -0.10 -10.39
CA GLY A 685 9.79 -1.30 -9.57
C GLY A 685 8.30 -1.58 -9.35
N ASN A 686 7.94 -1.97 -8.13
CA ASN A 686 6.60 -2.48 -7.84
C ASN A 686 5.60 -1.34 -7.59
N LEU A 687 4.44 -1.33 -8.26
CA LEU A 687 3.36 -0.37 -7.96
C LEU A 687 2.02 -1.09 -7.79
N LEU A 688 1.29 -0.72 -6.73
CA LEU A 688 -0.10 -1.07 -6.52
C LEU A 688 -0.99 0.12 -6.90
N VAL A 689 -1.99 -0.12 -7.75
CA VAL A 689 -3.07 0.83 -8.03
C VAL A 689 -4.37 0.16 -7.62
N LEU A 690 -4.88 0.46 -6.42
CA LEU A 690 -5.97 -0.29 -5.79
C LEU A 690 -7.12 0.64 -5.38
N GLY A 691 -8.37 0.20 -5.59
CA GLY A 691 -9.56 0.82 -5.02
C GLY A 691 -9.87 2.24 -5.50
N ASN A 692 -9.20 2.73 -6.55
CA ASN A 692 -9.37 4.09 -7.05
C ASN A 692 -10.58 4.20 -8.00
N ARG A 693 -11.10 5.43 -8.15
CA ARG A 693 -12.11 5.75 -9.17
C ARG A 693 -11.56 6.77 -10.15
N PHE A 694 -11.68 6.47 -11.43
CA PHE A 694 -11.21 7.28 -12.54
C PHE A 694 -12.40 7.68 -13.43
N GLY A 695 -12.51 8.97 -13.74
CA GLY A 695 -13.49 9.49 -14.71
C GLY A 695 -14.92 9.65 -14.19
N ALA A 696 -15.15 9.38 -12.90
CA ALA A 696 -16.41 9.66 -12.22
C ALA A 696 -16.18 10.36 -10.86
N ALA A 697 -17.10 11.25 -10.49
CA ALA A 697 -17.13 11.93 -9.20
C ALA A 697 -17.60 10.98 -8.08
N ALA A 698 -17.56 11.45 -6.83
CA ALA A 698 -17.98 10.66 -5.66
C ALA A 698 -19.44 10.17 -5.74
N ASP A 699 -20.32 10.97 -6.34
CA ASP A 699 -21.74 10.67 -6.57
C ASP A 699 -21.99 9.76 -7.79
N GLY A 700 -20.93 9.36 -8.50
CA GLY A 700 -21.01 8.52 -9.70
C GLY A 700 -21.32 9.29 -10.98
N SER A 701 -21.37 10.62 -10.96
CA SER A 701 -21.52 11.42 -12.18
C SER A 701 -20.22 11.44 -13.01
N PRO A 702 -20.29 11.48 -14.36
CA PRO A 702 -19.10 11.53 -15.21
C PRO A 702 -18.41 12.89 -15.08
N THR A 703 -17.08 12.89 -15.13
CA THR A 703 -16.26 14.11 -15.00
C THR A 703 -16.02 14.86 -16.31
N GLY A 704 -16.40 14.27 -17.44
CA GLY A 704 -16.08 14.82 -18.77
C GLY A 704 -14.61 14.66 -19.15
N ALA A 705 -13.92 13.66 -18.57
CA ALA A 705 -12.53 13.32 -18.90
C ALA A 705 -12.32 13.13 -20.41
N VAL A 706 -11.12 13.46 -20.89
CA VAL A 706 -10.67 13.10 -22.24
C VAL A 706 -9.58 12.04 -22.20
N GLY A 707 -9.40 11.33 -23.32
CA GLY A 707 -8.34 10.34 -23.48
C GLY A 707 -8.59 9.02 -22.76
N GLN A 708 -7.53 8.43 -22.20
CA GLN A 708 -7.57 7.14 -21.49
C GLN A 708 -7.77 7.29 -19.98
N GLY A 709 -8.18 6.20 -19.31
CA GLY A 709 -8.15 6.12 -17.85
C GLY A 709 -6.71 5.99 -17.34
N ILE A 710 -6.14 4.80 -17.47
CA ILE A 710 -4.73 4.53 -17.14
C ILE A 710 -3.95 4.26 -18.43
N ARG A 711 -2.80 4.89 -18.58
CA ARG A 711 -1.88 4.65 -19.69
C ARG A 711 -0.48 4.33 -19.21
N GLN A 712 -0.03 3.11 -19.48
CA GLN A 712 1.28 2.58 -19.14
C GLN A 712 2.11 2.42 -20.42
N LEU A 713 3.26 3.08 -20.51
CA LEU A 713 4.17 2.98 -21.66
C LEU A 713 5.62 2.69 -21.31
N GLY A 714 5.98 2.82 -20.03
CA GLY A 714 7.35 2.57 -19.57
C GLY A 714 7.68 1.09 -19.40
N ARG A 715 8.86 0.81 -18.89
CA ARG A 715 9.29 -0.44 -18.30
C ARG A 715 8.80 -0.49 -16.86
N VAL A 716 7.98 -1.49 -16.55
CA VAL A 716 7.52 -1.75 -15.18
C VAL A 716 7.81 -3.21 -14.84
N ASP A 717 8.56 -3.44 -13.77
CA ASP A 717 8.98 -4.79 -13.43
C ASP A 717 7.83 -5.57 -12.77
N ALA A 718 7.06 -4.94 -11.88
CA ALA A 718 5.78 -5.47 -11.40
C ALA A 718 4.70 -4.40 -11.19
N LEU A 719 3.48 -4.67 -11.67
CA LEU A 719 2.35 -3.76 -11.59
C LEU A 719 1.06 -4.52 -11.24
N SER A 720 0.40 -4.12 -10.17
CA SER A 720 -0.95 -4.59 -9.84
C SER A 720 -1.95 -3.45 -10.07
N ILE A 721 -2.82 -3.60 -11.06
CA ILE A 721 -3.97 -2.74 -11.27
C ILE A 721 -5.19 -3.49 -10.75
N GLY A 722 -5.61 -3.12 -9.55
CA GLY A 722 -6.69 -3.77 -8.84
C GLY A 722 -6.30 -5.12 -8.26
N ALA A 723 -7.20 -5.63 -7.43
CA ALA A 723 -7.10 -6.85 -6.66
C ALA A 723 -8.51 -7.32 -6.25
N PRO A 724 -8.68 -8.57 -5.78
CA PRO A 724 -9.86 -8.92 -4.99
C PRO A 724 -10.08 -7.87 -3.88
N GLY A 725 -11.28 -7.31 -3.76
CA GLY A 725 -11.58 -6.24 -2.80
C GLY A 725 -11.04 -4.84 -3.17
N GLY A 726 -9.87 -4.78 -3.81
CA GLY A 726 -9.17 -3.57 -4.25
C GLY A 726 -9.40 -3.15 -5.69
N GLY A 727 -10.52 -3.51 -6.32
CA GLY A 727 -10.81 -3.19 -7.72
C GLY A 727 -10.89 -1.69 -8.01
N ASN A 728 -10.27 -1.23 -9.10
CA ASN A 728 -10.45 0.16 -9.57
C ASN A 728 -11.72 0.29 -10.43
N GLU A 729 -12.32 1.47 -10.42
CA GLU A 729 -13.42 1.86 -11.31
C GLU A 729 -12.86 2.75 -12.44
N LEU A 730 -12.86 2.25 -13.68
CA LEU A 730 -12.31 2.90 -14.87
C LEU A 730 -13.43 3.20 -15.89
N VAL A 731 -13.98 4.42 -15.82
CA VAL A 731 -15.26 4.74 -16.47
C VAL A 731 -15.28 6.12 -17.15
N GLY A 732 -16.16 6.28 -18.14
CA GLY A 732 -16.45 7.58 -18.76
C GLY A 732 -15.34 8.16 -19.64
N PHE A 733 -14.36 7.37 -20.06
CA PHE A 733 -13.26 7.81 -20.92
C PHE A 733 -13.61 7.71 -22.41
N PRO A 734 -13.35 8.72 -23.25
CA PRO A 734 -13.62 8.61 -24.69
C PRO A 734 -12.64 7.70 -25.44
N GLY A 735 -11.47 7.39 -24.85
CA GLY A 735 -10.53 6.38 -25.33
C GLY A 735 -10.65 5.06 -24.56
N ASP A 736 -9.56 4.29 -24.52
CA ASP A 736 -9.50 3.04 -23.76
C ASP A 736 -9.50 3.29 -22.25
N ALA A 737 -10.11 2.41 -21.48
CA ALA A 737 -10.09 2.53 -20.03
C ALA A 737 -8.68 2.28 -19.46
N LEU A 738 -8.02 1.25 -19.98
CA LEU A 738 -6.65 0.87 -19.65
C LEU A 738 -5.86 0.58 -20.92
N LEU A 739 -4.75 1.31 -21.12
CA LEU A 739 -3.76 1.05 -22.17
C LEU A 739 -2.45 0.56 -21.54
N LEU A 740 -2.00 -0.64 -21.90
CA LEU A 740 -0.69 -1.19 -21.52
C LEU A 740 0.17 -1.33 -22.78
N GLY A 741 1.26 -0.56 -22.89
CA GLY A 741 2.02 -0.40 -24.13
C GLY A 741 3.53 -0.25 -23.98
N GLY A 742 4.12 -0.74 -22.88
CA GLY A 742 5.56 -0.68 -22.60
C GLY A 742 6.24 -2.05 -22.44
N VAL A 743 7.36 -2.11 -21.70
CA VAL A 743 7.99 -3.39 -21.33
C VAL A 743 7.48 -3.80 -19.94
N MET A 744 6.95 -5.00 -19.78
CA MET A 744 6.44 -5.47 -18.49
C MET A 744 7.00 -6.85 -18.19
N SER A 745 7.20 -7.23 -16.93
CA SER A 745 7.58 -8.61 -16.55
C SER A 745 6.55 -9.32 -15.67
N SER A 746 5.89 -8.61 -14.75
CA SER A 746 4.84 -9.14 -13.86
C SER A 746 3.70 -8.15 -13.68
N THR A 747 2.77 -8.11 -14.64
CA THR A 747 1.61 -7.23 -14.57
C THR A 747 0.35 -8.04 -14.30
N SER A 748 -0.47 -7.56 -13.38
CA SER A 748 -1.77 -8.12 -13.06
C SER A 748 -2.86 -7.05 -13.12
N VAL A 749 -4.01 -7.42 -13.69
CA VAL A 749 -5.20 -6.58 -13.77
C VAL A 749 -6.35 -7.41 -13.23
N GLN A 750 -6.85 -7.11 -12.03
CA GLN A 750 -7.84 -7.95 -11.34
C GLN A 750 -8.89 -7.15 -10.57
N GLY A 751 -10.07 -7.73 -10.43
CA GLY A 751 -11.18 -7.17 -9.64
C GLY A 751 -11.70 -5.81 -10.12
N ASN A 752 -11.22 -5.28 -11.24
CA ASN A 752 -11.58 -3.94 -11.70
C ASN A 752 -12.96 -3.89 -12.34
N TRP A 753 -13.57 -2.72 -12.29
CA TRP A 753 -14.84 -2.39 -12.93
C TRP A 753 -14.57 -1.41 -14.07
N VAL A 754 -14.80 -1.85 -15.30
CA VAL A 754 -14.43 -1.14 -16.52
C VAL A 754 -15.68 -0.86 -17.34
N GLY A 755 -15.99 0.43 -17.55
CA GLY A 755 -17.21 0.93 -18.21
C GLY A 755 -18.49 0.92 -17.37
N GLN A 756 -18.39 0.48 -16.13
CA GLN A 756 -19.44 0.62 -15.13
C GLN A 756 -18.81 0.77 -13.73
N LEU A 757 -19.54 1.37 -12.80
CA LEU A 757 -19.18 1.46 -11.39
C LEU A 757 -19.50 0.14 -10.66
N ALA A 758 -18.94 -0.05 -9.46
CA ALA A 758 -19.18 -1.25 -8.66
C ALA A 758 -20.64 -1.42 -8.21
N ASP A 759 -21.42 -0.33 -8.20
CA ASP A 759 -22.86 -0.35 -7.92
C ASP A 759 -23.72 -0.75 -9.13
N GLY A 760 -23.10 -1.00 -10.30
CA GLY A 760 -23.75 -1.36 -11.55
C GLY A 760 -24.16 -0.17 -12.43
N SER A 761 -23.91 1.07 -12.01
CA SER A 761 -24.17 2.26 -12.84
C SER A 761 -23.25 2.28 -14.06
N VAL A 762 -23.84 2.40 -15.25
CA VAL A 762 -23.09 2.34 -16.52
C VAL A 762 -22.53 3.71 -16.88
N LEU A 763 -21.22 3.77 -17.09
CA LEU A 763 -20.48 4.91 -17.59
C LEU A 763 -19.46 4.40 -18.62
N ALA A 764 -19.97 4.13 -19.81
CA ALA A 764 -19.26 3.52 -20.93
C ALA A 764 -18.00 4.29 -21.33
N ASN A 765 -16.95 3.56 -21.73
CA ASN A 765 -15.79 4.15 -22.39
C ASN A 765 -15.95 4.07 -23.92
N GLY A 766 -15.35 5.03 -24.63
CA GLY A 766 -15.40 5.16 -26.08
C GLY A 766 -14.37 4.32 -26.85
N GLY A 767 -13.39 3.73 -26.17
CA GLY A 767 -12.42 2.77 -26.71
C GLY A 767 -12.69 1.34 -26.27
N SER A 768 -11.63 0.53 -26.23
CA SER A 768 -11.63 -0.80 -25.64
C SER A 768 -11.55 -0.72 -24.11
N GLY A 769 -11.98 -1.77 -23.42
CA GLY A 769 -11.86 -1.81 -21.95
C GLY A 769 -10.40 -1.86 -21.53
N ILE A 770 -9.70 -2.90 -21.99
CA ILE A 770 -8.27 -3.08 -21.79
C ILE A 770 -7.63 -3.27 -23.16
N TYR A 771 -6.69 -2.39 -23.52
CA TYR A 771 -5.92 -2.47 -24.76
C TYR A 771 -4.45 -2.74 -24.46
N ILE A 772 -3.94 -3.82 -25.02
CA ILE A 772 -2.56 -4.29 -24.92
C ILE A 772 -1.83 -4.07 -26.24
N ASP A 773 -0.80 -3.22 -26.21
CA ASP A 773 -0.04 -2.75 -27.36
C ASP A 773 1.48 -2.95 -27.16
N HIS A 774 1.93 -4.21 -27.05
CA HIS A 774 3.35 -4.52 -26.83
C HIS A 774 4.07 -4.99 -28.10
N LEU A 775 5.23 -4.40 -28.38
CA LEU A 775 6.18 -4.85 -29.40
C LEU A 775 7.17 -5.84 -28.76
N SER A 776 6.95 -7.14 -28.93
CA SER A 776 7.74 -8.24 -28.34
C SER A 776 9.10 -8.48 -29.02
N ASN A 777 9.95 -7.46 -29.14
CA ASN A 777 11.17 -7.58 -29.95
C ASN A 777 12.49 -7.60 -29.16
N SER A 778 12.48 -7.58 -27.81
CA SER A 778 13.74 -7.42 -27.06
C SER A 778 13.88 -8.09 -25.69
N LEU A 779 12.93 -8.90 -25.21
CA LEU A 779 13.11 -9.65 -23.95
C LEU A 779 13.30 -11.16 -24.17
N PRO A 780 14.15 -11.84 -23.37
CA PRO A 780 14.34 -13.29 -23.43
C PRO A 780 13.02 -14.02 -23.15
N ALA A 781 12.85 -15.17 -23.80
CA ALA A 781 11.63 -16.00 -23.85
C ALA A 781 11.10 -16.56 -22.51
N THR A 782 11.53 -16.04 -21.37
CA THR A 782 11.21 -16.52 -20.01
C THR A 782 10.46 -15.52 -19.09
N ALA A 783 10.13 -14.30 -19.52
CA ALA A 783 9.13 -13.41 -18.87
C ALA A 783 8.68 -12.34 -19.89
N PRO A 784 7.37 -12.02 -20.06
CA PRO A 784 6.41 -11.65 -19.00
C PRO A 784 5.21 -12.61 -18.85
N THR A 785 4.54 -12.58 -17.69
CA THR A 785 3.16 -13.05 -17.52
C THR A 785 2.26 -11.85 -17.25
N LEU A 786 1.47 -11.41 -18.22
CA LEU A 786 0.35 -10.49 -17.98
C LEU A 786 -0.87 -11.33 -17.59
N SER A 787 -1.44 -11.10 -16.40
CA SER A 787 -2.69 -11.75 -16.00
C SER A 787 -3.83 -10.74 -15.93
N ILE A 788 -4.84 -10.91 -16.78
CA ILE A 788 -6.09 -10.17 -16.74
C ILE A 788 -7.15 -11.12 -16.16
N GLY A 789 -7.56 -10.84 -14.94
CA GLY A 789 -8.47 -11.66 -14.17
C GLY A 789 -7.78 -12.81 -13.43
N GLY A 790 -8.59 -13.77 -12.99
CA GLY A 790 -8.20 -14.98 -12.29
C GLY A 790 -9.44 -15.81 -11.93
N SER A 791 -9.24 -17.06 -11.51
CA SER A 791 -10.34 -18.00 -11.25
C SER A 791 -10.77 -18.04 -9.78
N ALA A 792 -10.07 -17.34 -8.87
CA ALA A 792 -10.53 -17.18 -7.50
C ALA A 792 -11.62 -16.12 -7.39
N ALA A 793 -12.36 -16.16 -6.29
CA ALA A 793 -13.38 -15.15 -6.01
C ALA A 793 -12.73 -13.75 -5.93
N GLY A 794 -13.33 -12.77 -6.61
CA GLY A 794 -12.85 -11.38 -6.64
C GLY A 794 -11.69 -11.09 -7.60
N GLU A 795 -11.02 -12.11 -8.16
CA GLU A 795 -9.91 -11.88 -9.11
C GLU A 795 -10.40 -11.42 -10.49
N GLY A 796 -11.58 -11.88 -10.94
CA GLY A 796 -12.16 -11.54 -12.23
C GLY A 796 -12.52 -10.06 -12.36
N ASN A 797 -12.13 -9.42 -13.45
CA ASN A 797 -12.59 -8.06 -13.77
C ASN A 797 -14.00 -8.09 -14.35
N VAL A 798 -14.76 -7.02 -14.16
CA VAL A 798 -15.99 -6.73 -14.88
C VAL A 798 -15.68 -5.72 -15.98
N ILE A 799 -15.76 -6.13 -17.24
CA ILE A 799 -15.41 -5.33 -18.41
C ILE A 799 -16.63 -5.26 -19.33
N ALA A 800 -17.35 -4.16 -19.23
CA ALA A 800 -18.65 -4.04 -19.88
C ALA A 800 -18.86 -2.68 -20.53
N HIS A 801 -19.75 -2.63 -21.52
CA HIS A 801 -20.22 -1.38 -22.12
C HIS A 801 -19.13 -0.53 -22.77
N GLN A 802 -18.05 -1.16 -23.24
CA GLN A 802 -17.02 -0.51 -24.05
C GLN A 802 -17.56 -0.31 -25.47
N ALA A 803 -17.23 0.80 -26.12
CA ALA A 803 -17.57 0.99 -27.53
C ALA A 803 -16.72 0.07 -28.45
N GLY A 804 -15.50 -0.27 -28.02
CA GLY A 804 -14.61 -1.24 -28.65
C GLY A 804 -14.72 -2.65 -28.07
N ALA A 805 -13.64 -3.42 -28.16
CA ALA A 805 -13.54 -4.75 -27.54
C ALA A 805 -13.49 -4.66 -26.01
N GLY A 806 -13.84 -5.74 -25.33
CA GLY A 806 -13.61 -5.86 -23.89
C GLY A 806 -12.10 -5.84 -23.58
N VAL A 807 -11.40 -6.83 -24.11
CA VAL A 807 -9.93 -6.91 -24.10
C VAL A 807 -9.42 -6.99 -25.53
N LEU A 808 -8.58 -6.04 -25.92
CA LEU A 808 -7.91 -6.00 -27.22
C LEU A 808 -6.43 -6.34 -27.06
N LEU A 809 -5.97 -7.37 -27.75
CA LEU A 809 -4.58 -7.81 -27.78
C LEU A 809 -4.01 -7.57 -29.18
N ARG A 810 -3.11 -6.60 -29.33
CA ARG A 810 -2.52 -6.25 -30.64
C ARG A 810 -1.04 -6.62 -30.77
N GLY A 811 -0.40 -7.12 -29.73
CA GLY A 811 0.98 -7.60 -29.78
C GLY A 811 1.41 -8.24 -28.46
N GLY A 812 2.51 -9.00 -28.52
CA GLY A 812 3.05 -9.75 -27.38
C GLY A 812 2.48 -11.17 -27.22
N GLU A 813 3.21 -12.01 -26.51
CA GLU A 813 2.77 -13.35 -26.09
C GLU A 813 2.56 -13.38 -24.57
N ARG A 814 2.00 -14.48 -24.05
CA ARG A 814 1.89 -14.78 -22.62
C ARG A 814 0.95 -13.84 -21.86
N SER A 815 -0.12 -13.38 -22.54
CA SER A 815 -1.21 -12.64 -21.92
C SER A 815 -2.35 -13.59 -21.53
N ARG A 816 -2.41 -13.91 -20.25
CA ARG A 816 -3.42 -14.78 -19.64
C ARG A 816 -4.69 -13.98 -19.37
N VAL A 817 -5.83 -14.37 -19.95
CA VAL A 817 -7.12 -13.68 -19.77
C VAL A 817 -8.16 -14.68 -19.27
N ARG A 818 -8.42 -14.75 -17.97
CA ARG A 818 -9.25 -15.82 -17.37
C ARG A 818 -10.18 -15.31 -16.28
N GLY A 819 -11.34 -15.93 -16.14
CA GLY A 819 -12.29 -15.69 -15.04
C GLY A 819 -12.93 -14.30 -15.00
N ASN A 820 -12.77 -13.50 -16.06
CA ASN A 820 -13.39 -12.18 -16.17
C ASN A 820 -14.87 -12.29 -16.56
N SER A 821 -15.65 -11.28 -16.19
CA SER A 821 -16.98 -11.02 -16.74
C SER A 821 -16.84 -9.97 -17.85
N ILE A 822 -16.94 -10.37 -19.11
CA ILE A 822 -16.74 -9.50 -20.27
C ILE A 822 -17.99 -9.53 -21.16
N HIS A 823 -18.75 -8.45 -21.21
CA HIS A 823 -20.07 -8.46 -21.85
C HIS A 823 -20.57 -7.10 -22.32
N GLY A 824 -21.53 -7.09 -23.25
CA GLY A 824 -22.22 -5.87 -23.66
C GLY A 824 -21.29 -4.81 -24.26
N ASN A 825 -20.15 -5.24 -24.81
CA ASN A 825 -19.17 -4.40 -25.51
C ASN A 825 -19.54 -4.29 -27.00
N GLY A 826 -19.11 -3.22 -27.65
CA GLY A 826 -19.36 -3.00 -29.08
C GLY A 826 -18.54 -3.92 -30.00
N GLY A 827 -17.40 -4.40 -29.52
CA GLY A 827 -16.55 -5.42 -30.14
C GLY A 827 -16.53 -6.75 -29.37
N MET A 828 -15.62 -7.64 -29.76
CA MET A 828 -15.47 -8.96 -29.14
C MET A 828 -15.07 -8.87 -27.66
N ALA A 829 -15.41 -9.90 -26.88
CA ALA A 829 -14.98 -9.98 -25.48
C ALA A 829 -13.45 -10.02 -25.34
N ILE A 830 -12.80 -10.87 -26.14
CA ILE A 830 -11.34 -10.90 -26.32
C ILE A 830 -11.08 -10.88 -27.83
N ASP A 831 -10.42 -9.84 -28.32
CA ASP A 831 -10.02 -9.67 -29.72
C ASP A 831 -8.51 -9.83 -29.84
N ILE A 832 -8.05 -10.85 -30.58
CA ILE A 832 -6.63 -11.08 -30.86
C ILE A 832 -6.34 -10.58 -32.27
N GLN A 833 -5.48 -9.58 -32.36
CA GLN A 833 -5.07 -9.01 -33.64
C GLN A 833 -3.61 -9.38 -33.97
N CYS A 834 -3.35 -9.50 -35.28
CA CYS A 834 -2.00 -9.67 -35.81
C CYS A 834 -1.53 -8.36 -36.44
N GLN A 835 -0.33 -7.91 -36.09
CA GLN A 835 0.24 -6.68 -36.66
C GLN A 835 0.65 -6.90 -38.13
N ASP A 836 0.53 -5.85 -38.94
CA ASP A 836 1.16 -5.69 -40.27
C ASP A 836 0.83 -6.70 -41.38
N PHE A 837 -0.25 -7.49 -41.28
CA PHE A 837 -0.69 -8.40 -42.34
C PHE A 837 -1.99 -7.96 -43.04
N PRO A 838 -2.01 -7.79 -44.39
CA PRO A 838 -3.23 -7.49 -45.13
C PRO A 838 -4.25 -8.64 -45.00
N GLY A 839 -5.39 -8.38 -44.36
CA GLY A 839 -6.44 -9.38 -44.11
C GLY A 839 -6.58 -9.82 -42.66
N CYS A 840 -5.60 -9.50 -41.80
CA CYS A 840 -5.75 -9.55 -40.34
C CYS A 840 -6.40 -8.23 -39.89
N GLY A 841 -7.73 -8.21 -39.90
CA GLY A 841 -8.54 -7.08 -39.43
C GLY A 841 -9.30 -7.43 -38.16
N SER A 842 -10.03 -6.47 -37.60
CA SER A 842 -10.92 -6.70 -36.47
C SER A 842 -11.94 -7.80 -36.76
N GLY A 843 -12.02 -8.79 -35.87
CA GLY A 843 -13.00 -9.88 -35.94
C GLY A 843 -12.41 -11.27 -35.70
N PRO A 844 -13.28 -12.31 -35.66
CA PRO A 844 -12.90 -13.68 -35.32
C PRO A 844 -11.67 -14.24 -36.07
N THR A 845 -10.62 -14.60 -35.35
CA THR A 845 -9.47 -15.35 -35.90
C THR A 845 -9.80 -16.85 -36.01
N LEU A 846 -9.48 -17.47 -37.16
CA LEU A 846 -9.73 -18.90 -37.39
C LEU A 846 -8.64 -19.76 -36.76
N ASN A 847 -9.00 -20.98 -36.33
CA ASN A 847 -8.01 -21.94 -35.81
C ASN A 847 -7.09 -22.49 -36.94
N ASP A 848 -5.80 -22.59 -36.66
CA ASP A 848 -4.78 -23.16 -37.55
C ASP A 848 -4.50 -24.66 -37.24
N PRO A 849 -4.56 -25.59 -38.22
CA PRO A 849 -4.35 -27.02 -37.97
C PRO A 849 -2.95 -27.37 -37.44
N GLY A 850 -2.88 -28.01 -36.27
CA GLY A 850 -1.63 -28.38 -35.60
C GLY A 850 -0.81 -27.19 -35.09
N ASP A 851 -1.40 -25.98 -35.16
CA ASP A 851 -0.88 -24.71 -34.66
C ASP A 851 0.50 -24.26 -35.19
N PRO A 852 0.71 -24.13 -36.51
CA PRO A 852 1.83 -23.39 -37.04
C PRO A 852 1.40 -21.95 -37.39
N ASP A 853 1.83 -21.02 -36.55
CA ASP A 853 1.79 -19.56 -36.67
C ASP A 853 2.67 -19.05 -37.85
N GLY A 854 2.30 -19.47 -39.07
CA GLY A 854 2.99 -19.29 -40.36
C GLY A 854 2.70 -17.97 -41.08
N CYS A 855 2.08 -16.98 -40.42
CA CYS A 855 1.96 -15.62 -40.93
C CYS A 855 3.13 -14.72 -40.48
N GLY A 856 4.32 -15.28 -40.29
CA GLY A 856 5.55 -14.51 -40.16
C GLY A 856 5.56 -13.50 -39.01
N HIS A 857 5.46 -13.99 -37.76
CA HIS A 857 5.72 -13.27 -36.51
C HIS A 857 4.79 -12.07 -36.24
N ASN A 858 4.15 -12.07 -35.05
CA ASN A 858 3.47 -10.94 -34.38
C ASN A 858 1.93 -11.01 -34.26
N CYS A 859 1.31 -12.20 -34.32
CA CYS A 859 -0.03 -12.35 -33.72
C CYS A 859 0.08 -12.31 -32.19
N ALA A 860 -0.76 -11.53 -31.54
CA ALA A 860 -0.79 -11.52 -30.08
C ALA A 860 -1.15 -12.93 -29.55
N ASN A 861 -0.62 -13.28 -28.38
CA ASN A 861 -0.79 -14.61 -27.77
C ASN A 861 -0.44 -15.79 -28.70
N ALA A 862 0.55 -15.60 -29.59
CA ALA A 862 0.97 -16.60 -30.56
C ALA A 862 -0.17 -17.17 -31.44
N GLY A 863 -1.29 -16.45 -31.57
CA GLY A 863 -2.46 -16.92 -32.33
C GLY A 863 -3.17 -18.13 -31.70
N GLN A 864 -3.10 -18.33 -30.38
CA GLN A 864 -3.68 -19.49 -29.69
C GLN A 864 -5.08 -19.87 -30.19
N ASN A 865 -5.21 -21.08 -30.73
CA ASN A 865 -6.48 -21.65 -31.19
C ASN A 865 -7.51 -21.72 -30.06
N HIS A 866 -8.78 -21.42 -30.37
CA HIS A 866 -9.90 -21.51 -29.45
C HIS A 866 -10.52 -22.93 -29.44
N PRO A 867 -11.14 -23.36 -28.32
CA PRO A 867 -11.79 -24.67 -28.26
C PRO A 867 -13.10 -24.68 -29.05
N VAL A 868 -13.71 -25.87 -29.18
CA VAL A 868 -15.05 -26.05 -29.72
C VAL A 868 -15.90 -26.79 -28.69
N VAL A 869 -16.98 -26.16 -28.21
CA VAL A 869 -17.93 -26.78 -27.28
C VAL A 869 -18.89 -27.69 -28.05
N THR A 870 -18.80 -29.00 -27.83
CA THR A 870 -19.59 -29.99 -28.57
C THR A 870 -20.88 -30.37 -27.85
N LEU A 871 -20.88 -30.30 -26.52
CA LEU A 871 -22.05 -30.51 -25.66
C LEU A 871 -21.85 -29.74 -24.35
N GLY A 872 -22.86 -29.02 -23.89
CA GLY A 872 -22.88 -28.45 -22.54
C GLY A 872 -24.30 -28.16 -22.07
N GLY A 873 -24.57 -28.41 -20.80
CA GLY A 873 -25.90 -28.28 -20.21
C GLY A 873 -25.93 -28.81 -18.78
N GLY A 874 -26.69 -28.17 -17.90
CA GLY A 874 -26.67 -28.47 -16.47
C GLY A 874 -25.31 -28.14 -15.84
N ILE A 875 -24.66 -29.14 -15.25
CA ILE A 875 -23.37 -29.03 -14.54
C ILE A 875 -22.19 -29.68 -15.30
N PHE A 876 -22.34 -29.98 -16.59
CA PHE A 876 -21.32 -30.69 -17.37
C PHE A 876 -21.15 -30.11 -18.77
N ALA A 877 -19.90 -30.10 -19.25
CA ALA A 877 -19.56 -29.71 -20.61
C ALA A 877 -18.42 -30.56 -21.18
N ARG A 878 -18.41 -30.72 -22.51
CA ARG A 878 -17.33 -31.37 -23.28
C ARG A 878 -17.11 -30.68 -24.62
N GLY A 879 -15.92 -30.86 -25.15
CA GLY A 879 -15.51 -30.26 -26.42
C GLY A 879 -14.22 -30.85 -26.97
N THR A 880 -13.73 -30.21 -28.01
CA THR A 880 -12.45 -30.53 -28.65
C THR A 880 -11.58 -29.29 -28.74
N LEU A 881 -10.27 -29.48 -28.88
CA LEU A 881 -9.30 -28.46 -29.22
C LEU A 881 -8.31 -29.07 -30.21
N ASN A 882 -7.95 -28.33 -31.25
CA ASN A 882 -6.79 -28.59 -32.09
C ASN A 882 -5.81 -27.43 -31.87
N SER A 883 -4.59 -27.70 -31.41
CA SER A 883 -3.55 -26.70 -31.14
C SER A 883 -2.17 -27.37 -31.20
N ARG A 884 -1.10 -26.80 -30.60
CA ARG A 884 0.26 -27.38 -30.68
C ARG A 884 0.27 -28.83 -30.17
N PRO A 885 0.87 -29.79 -30.92
CA PRO A 885 1.05 -31.18 -30.47
C PRO A 885 1.83 -31.30 -29.16
N ALA A 886 1.58 -32.37 -28.41
CA ALA A 886 2.29 -32.70 -27.17
C ALA A 886 2.18 -31.63 -26.05
N SER A 887 1.09 -30.87 -26.03
CA SER A 887 0.84 -29.79 -25.06
C SER A 887 -0.44 -30.02 -24.27
N THR A 888 -0.54 -29.41 -23.09
CA THR A 888 -1.79 -29.33 -22.32
C THR A 888 -2.34 -27.91 -22.32
N TYR A 889 -3.66 -27.79 -22.15
CA TYR A 889 -4.36 -26.50 -22.15
C TYR A 889 -5.33 -26.44 -20.99
N THR A 890 -5.54 -25.23 -20.47
CA THR A 890 -6.68 -24.96 -19.59
C THR A 890 -7.84 -24.42 -20.41
N ILE A 891 -9.02 -25.02 -20.24
CA ILE A 891 -10.27 -24.57 -20.84
C ILE A 891 -11.10 -23.87 -19.78
N ASP A 892 -11.40 -22.59 -19.99
CA ASP A 892 -12.36 -21.84 -19.18
C ASP A 892 -13.72 -21.82 -19.88
N LEU A 893 -14.79 -22.07 -19.13
CA LEU A 893 -16.15 -22.09 -19.65
C LEU A 893 -16.95 -20.90 -19.14
N TYR A 894 -17.75 -20.33 -20.04
CA TYR A 894 -18.58 -19.17 -19.76
C TYR A 894 -19.99 -19.36 -20.31
N ALA A 895 -20.96 -18.68 -19.70
CA ALA A 895 -22.31 -18.55 -20.22
C ALA A 895 -22.66 -17.08 -20.49
N ALA A 896 -23.51 -16.86 -21.50
CA ALA A 896 -24.08 -15.57 -21.84
C ALA A 896 -25.59 -15.71 -22.14
N PRO A 897 -26.40 -14.65 -21.91
CA PRO A 897 -27.83 -14.69 -22.17
C PRO A 897 -28.19 -14.85 -23.66
N ALA A 898 -27.30 -14.45 -24.57
CA ALA A 898 -27.46 -14.62 -26.00
C ALA A 898 -26.09 -14.72 -26.69
N CYS A 899 -26.09 -15.22 -27.93
CA CYS A 899 -24.90 -15.16 -28.78
C CYS A 899 -24.87 -13.82 -29.54
N PRO A 900 -23.76 -13.08 -29.50
CA PRO A 900 -23.54 -11.89 -30.31
C PRO A 900 -23.60 -12.15 -31.84
N PRO A 901 -23.83 -11.12 -32.67
CA PRO A 901 -23.96 -11.25 -34.12
C PRO A 901 -22.74 -11.82 -34.86
N ASP A 902 -21.54 -11.68 -34.29
CA ASP A 902 -20.30 -12.26 -34.82
C ASP A 902 -20.19 -13.79 -34.57
N GLY A 903 -21.14 -14.36 -33.83
CA GLY A 903 -21.21 -15.78 -33.50
C GLY A 903 -20.32 -16.20 -32.34
N ARG A 904 -19.62 -15.27 -31.68
CA ARG A 904 -18.73 -15.52 -30.55
C ARG A 904 -19.30 -14.96 -29.27
N GLY A 905 -19.33 -15.77 -28.22
CA GLY A 905 -20.07 -15.46 -27.00
C GLY A 905 -19.41 -14.35 -26.16
N ASP A 906 -20.25 -13.52 -25.56
CA ASP A 906 -19.87 -12.75 -24.37
C ASP A 906 -19.38 -13.73 -23.28
N LEU A 907 -18.43 -13.28 -22.47
CA LEU A 907 -17.92 -14.01 -21.31
C LEU A 907 -18.65 -13.51 -20.05
N THR A 908 -19.98 -13.52 -20.04
CA THR A 908 -20.77 -12.86 -18.97
C THR A 908 -20.63 -13.55 -17.61
N LEU A 909 -20.81 -14.87 -17.56
CA LEU A 909 -20.78 -15.66 -16.34
C LEU A 909 -19.69 -16.73 -16.44
N TYR A 910 -18.68 -16.67 -15.57
CA TYR A 910 -17.69 -17.73 -15.45
C TYR A 910 -18.28 -18.96 -14.77
N LEU A 911 -18.13 -20.13 -15.39
CA LEU A 911 -18.71 -21.39 -14.91
C LEU A 911 -17.67 -22.34 -14.30
N GLY A 912 -16.38 -22.07 -14.48
CA GLY A 912 -15.29 -22.91 -14.02
C GLY A 912 -14.33 -23.29 -15.14
N SER A 913 -13.37 -24.16 -14.82
CA SER A 913 -12.30 -24.57 -15.73
C SER A 913 -11.99 -26.06 -15.66
N THR A 914 -11.44 -26.60 -16.75
CA THR A 914 -10.87 -27.94 -16.80
C THR A 914 -9.51 -27.93 -17.53
N VAL A 915 -8.63 -28.86 -17.19
CA VAL A 915 -7.37 -29.08 -17.93
C VAL A 915 -7.56 -30.22 -18.92
N THR A 916 -7.02 -30.08 -20.14
CA THR A 916 -7.10 -31.12 -21.16
C THR A 916 -6.15 -32.28 -20.88
N GLY A 917 -6.34 -33.41 -21.59
CA GLY A 917 -5.22 -34.34 -21.82
C GLY A 917 -4.15 -33.70 -22.70
N THR A 918 -3.08 -34.43 -23.00
CA THR A 918 -2.08 -33.99 -23.97
C THR A 918 -2.63 -34.09 -25.39
N THR A 919 -2.40 -33.07 -26.22
CA THR A 919 -2.71 -33.11 -27.65
C THR A 919 -1.92 -34.20 -28.38
N ASP A 920 -2.56 -34.86 -29.33
CA ASP A 920 -1.92 -35.90 -30.14
C ASP A 920 -0.92 -35.32 -31.17
N ALA A 921 -0.36 -36.19 -32.02
CA ALA A 921 0.61 -35.77 -33.04
C ALA A 921 0.03 -34.82 -34.10
N ASN A 922 -1.30 -34.74 -34.23
CA ASN A 922 -1.99 -33.80 -35.10
C ASN A 922 -2.46 -32.54 -34.35
N GLY A 923 -2.19 -32.45 -33.04
CA GLY A 923 -2.63 -31.35 -32.20
C GLY A 923 -4.01 -31.54 -31.59
N ASP A 924 -4.66 -32.68 -31.77
CA ASP A 924 -6.05 -32.91 -31.36
C ASP A 924 -6.16 -33.38 -29.90
N VAL A 925 -7.14 -32.86 -29.19
CA VAL A 925 -7.54 -33.34 -27.86
C VAL A 925 -9.04 -33.17 -27.63
N SER A 926 -9.64 -34.14 -26.93
CA SER A 926 -10.99 -34.02 -26.37
C SER A 926 -10.93 -33.68 -24.89
N TRP A 927 -11.86 -32.87 -24.41
CA TRP A 927 -11.93 -32.45 -23.02
C TRP A 927 -13.36 -32.55 -22.49
N SER A 928 -13.47 -32.72 -21.17
CA SER A 928 -14.74 -32.71 -20.44
C SER A 928 -14.52 -32.22 -19.02
N GLY A 929 -15.48 -31.51 -18.46
CA GLY A 929 -15.38 -30.97 -17.11
C GLY A 929 -16.75 -30.75 -16.45
N VAL A 930 -16.73 -30.69 -15.12
CA VAL A 930 -17.86 -30.25 -14.30
C VAL A 930 -17.82 -28.72 -14.24
N ILE A 931 -18.97 -28.10 -14.39
CA ILE A 931 -19.14 -26.65 -14.41
C ILE A 931 -20.26 -26.24 -13.46
N ALA A 932 -20.29 -24.96 -13.08
CA ALA A 932 -21.45 -24.37 -12.44
C ALA A 932 -22.70 -24.51 -13.32
N GLU A 933 -23.87 -24.49 -12.68
CA GLU A 933 -25.14 -24.63 -13.38
C GLU A 933 -25.35 -23.51 -14.40
N VAL A 934 -25.58 -23.90 -15.65
CA VAL A 934 -25.85 -22.97 -16.74
C VAL A 934 -27.28 -22.45 -16.62
N PRO A 935 -27.51 -21.12 -16.54
CA PRO A 935 -28.86 -20.58 -16.49
C PRO A 935 -29.69 -21.00 -17.72
N GLN A 936 -30.98 -21.28 -17.49
CA GLN A 936 -31.85 -21.78 -18.55
C GLN A 936 -31.93 -20.80 -19.73
N GLY A 937 -31.72 -21.32 -20.95
CA GLY A 937 -31.81 -20.54 -22.18
C GLY A 937 -30.53 -19.78 -22.55
N TRP A 938 -29.49 -19.82 -21.70
CA TRP A 938 -28.21 -19.20 -21.99
C TRP A 938 -27.39 -20.04 -22.97
N VAL A 939 -26.46 -19.39 -23.67
CA VAL A 939 -25.48 -20.03 -24.53
C VAL A 939 -24.16 -20.22 -23.79
N LEU A 940 -23.39 -21.21 -24.20
CA LEU A 940 -22.06 -21.53 -23.70
C LEU A 940 -20.99 -21.09 -24.71
N THR A 941 -19.86 -20.61 -24.18
CA THR A 941 -18.62 -20.43 -24.92
C THR A 941 -17.45 -20.84 -24.03
N ALA A 942 -16.24 -20.88 -24.59
CA ALA A 942 -15.03 -21.23 -23.88
C ALA A 942 -13.80 -20.55 -24.49
N THR A 943 -12.75 -20.41 -23.70
CA THR A 943 -11.41 -20.02 -24.15
C THR A 943 -10.42 -21.15 -23.83
N ALA A 944 -9.30 -21.20 -24.55
CA ALA A 944 -8.17 -22.06 -24.24
C ALA A 944 -6.96 -21.22 -23.85
N THR A 945 -6.25 -21.63 -22.80
CA THR A 945 -4.98 -21.02 -22.37
C THR A 945 -3.89 -22.09 -22.35
N ASP A 946 -2.77 -21.85 -23.04
CA ASP A 946 -1.61 -22.74 -23.01
C ASP A 946 -0.78 -22.61 -21.72
N GLU A 947 0.23 -23.47 -21.56
CA GLU A 947 1.15 -23.44 -20.41
C GLU A 947 2.00 -22.17 -20.34
N ALA A 948 2.21 -21.47 -21.46
CA ALA A 948 2.92 -20.20 -21.50
C ALA A 948 2.01 -19.01 -21.12
N GLY A 949 0.71 -19.21 -20.98
CA GLY A 949 -0.28 -18.19 -20.62
C GLY A 949 -0.94 -17.52 -21.83
N ASN A 950 -0.71 -17.97 -23.06
CA ASN A 950 -1.40 -17.47 -24.24
C ASN A 950 -2.86 -17.88 -24.19
N THR A 951 -3.78 -16.92 -24.13
CA THR A 951 -5.23 -17.17 -24.13
C THR A 951 -5.84 -16.89 -25.50
N SER A 952 -6.71 -17.78 -25.97
CA SER A 952 -7.47 -17.65 -27.21
C SER A 952 -8.58 -16.60 -27.13
N GLU A 953 -9.07 -16.17 -28.28
CA GLU A 953 -10.39 -15.55 -28.39
C GLU A 953 -11.53 -16.51 -27.97
N PRO A 954 -12.78 -16.02 -27.77
CA PRO A 954 -13.90 -16.87 -27.41
C PRO A 954 -14.28 -17.85 -28.53
N ALA A 955 -14.65 -19.08 -28.14
CA ALA A 955 -15.21 -20.06 -29.03
C ALA A 955 -16.58 -19.62 -29.59
N PRO A 956 -17.00 -20.17 -30.75
CA PRO A 956 -18.36 -20.02 -31.23
C PRO A 956 -19.38 -20.45 -30.17
N CYS A 957 -20.45 -19.68 -30.03
CA CYS A 957 -21.48 -19.98 -29.04
C CYS A 957 -22.15 -21.33 -29.31
N ARG A 958 -22.51 -22.03 -28.24
CA ARG A 958 -23.31 -23.25 -28.29
C ARG A 958 -24.53 -23.11 -27.39
N SER A 959 -25.74 -23.37 -27.91
CA SER A 959 -26.93 -23.42 -27.05
C SER A 959 -26.77 -24.48 -25.96
N SER A 960 -27.07 -24.11 -24.71
CA SER A 960 -27.13 -25.07 -23.62
C SER A 960 -28.26 -26.08 -23.85
N VAL A 961 -28.01 -27.35 -23.53
CA VAL A 961 -29.03 -28.40 -23.59
C VAL A 961 -29.69 -28.50 -22.21
N ALA A 962 -31.02 -28.33 -22.15
CA ALA A 962 -31.77 -28.52 -20.90
C ALA A 962 -31.61 -29.97 -20.40
N GLY A 963 -31.36 -30.13 -19.10
CA GLY A 963 -30.90 -31.36 -18.47
C GLY A 963 -31.53 -32.64 -18.99
N GLN A 964 -30.76 -33.40 -19.78
CA GLN A 964 -30.82 -34.85 -19.73
C GLN A 964 -29.80 -35.30 -18.69
N LEU A 965 -30.22 -35.33 -17.43
CA LEU A 965 -29.62 -36.25 -16.47
C LEU A 965 -29.74 -37.65 -17.07
N LEU A 966 -28.60 -38.29 -17.31
CA LEU A 966 -28.37 -39.72 -17.51
C LEU A 966 -29.66 -40.56 -17.51
N SER A 967 -30.29 -40.71 -18.68
CA SER A 967 -31.34 -41.71 -18.90
C SER A 967 -30.77 -42.99 -19.52
N ASP A 968 -29.45 -43.19 -19.50
CA ASP A 968 -28.83 -44.47 -19.80
C ASP A 968 -28.81 -45.33 -18.54
N GLY A 969 -29.93 -46.02 -18.33
CA GLY A 969 -30.21 -46.81 -17.13
C GLY A 969 -29.10 -47.79 -16.74
N PHE A 970 -28.41 -47.44 -15.66
CA PHE A 970 -27.71 -48.39 -14.79
C PHE A 970 -28.33 -48.29 -13.38
N GLU A 971 -29.52 -48.85 -13.24
CA GLU A 971 -29.87 -49.61 -12.04
C GLU A 971 -29.75 -51.10 -12.39
N ASP A 972 -28.66 -51.73 -11.95
CA ASP A 972 -28.60 -53.11 -11.46
C ASP A 972 -27.32 -53.27 -10.60
#